data_AF-A0A4S8MDB8-F1
#
_entry.id   AF-A0A4S8MDB8-F1
#
_cell.length_a   1.000
_cell.length_b   1.000
_cell.length_c   1.000
_cell.angle_alpha   90.00
_cell.angle_beta   90.00
_cell.angle_gamma   90.00
#
_symmetry.space_group_name_H-M   'P 1'
#
loop_
_entity.id
_entity.type
_entity.pdbx_description
1 polymer ?
#
loop_
_entity_poly.entity_id
_entity_poly.type
_entity_poly.pdbx_seq_one_letter_code
_entity_poly.pdbx_strand_id
1 'polypeptide(L)'
;MDIFVVESQTDTELRLRIRRLVKSLKSKVQFYPLSTQRLPDAILSLESGVCQGIVVSRELVGSINVPSLQVDEAAAYARGFNLITLSDCVAVAVNVDTLRLHSAITFATYHASYCTTFIVGCSYWTRVALFVLNRYFECFKFYVSDELFESFVSDTRALGPSISIIRVGDECATWRLGINCIVTSLCPNVQGDLDVESIYVDPSGQGSHLVLGALRATPGGTFLPLFRFETDAPSVWQDAARACSWSVVDLRHVEDIQTQEVLEQFVPFARSYSHVCTIDDLMLDAWLPPPPLVALRPSYHHRRIFCTHTLPDRHSLLDRPYTVIVNGPRYHWQKNVDVGDGIAIVVCHDGFGEFSDVLVDARGGDEVIAAGLIVGLQRLGTDELRRMKQHRPQWSDRRFLQTPYSPLSRPSLAESPENPCQSSFGLTCRAHSREVRTAVDHRINRVLGAIACDGVTIPDIKQVLKQTSGYIHGMAGLLAFLPGQSPLPKEIQIATPCSTRGAWLQLFERIRGVRSYHRWVENDYYDTVRIDKVQSVFFLPNKFVVNLRETSSESAMPVLLSQRITPLACAISYGMAFTLYPSDIKGRVLDSAFNDDYPPDWFLSAVSRKAGFNNVADERVIAPQGNCALRWRRSSGCHGMGSFYWTPLPGDGNPGIPWGGDWLWRKGLICGVPGCDHTDS
;
A
#
# COMPACT_ATOMS: atom_id res chain seq x y z
N MET A 1 -27.14 6.15 15.89
CA MET A 1 -25.77 6.20 16.41
C MET A 1 -25.67 7.43 17.28
N ASP A 2 -25.37 7.24 18.55
CA ASP A 2 -25.37 8.26 19.57
C ASP A 2 -23.91 8.59 19.88
N ILE A 3 -23.50 9.80 19.53
CA ILE A 3 -22.14 10.31 19.74
C ILE A 3 -22.21 11.38 20.81
N PHE A 4 -21.36 11.25 21.81
CA PHE A 4 -21.13 12.30 22.80
C PHE A 4 -20.05 13.25 22.28
N VAL A 5 -20.27 14.56 22.38
CA VAL A 5 -19.33 15.58 21.88
C VAL A 5 -18.87 16.43 23.05
N VAL A 6 -17.61 16.29 23.45
CA VAL A 6 -17.01 17.09 24.51
C VAL A 6 -16.59 18.43 23.93
N GLU A 7 -17.21 19.51 24.37
CA GLU A 7 -17.01 20.83 23.77
C GLU A 7 -17.30 21.96 24.78
N SER A 8 -16.64 23.12 24.60
CA SER A 8 -16.99 24.33 25.35
C SER A 8 -17.99 25.19 24.58
N GLN A 9 -17.93 25.15 23.25
CA GLN A 9 -18.89 25.72 22.32
C GLN A 9 -19.30 24.69 21.28
N THR A 10 -20.48 24.86 20.68
CA THR A 10 -20.98 23.93 19.66
C THR A 10 -20.11 23.93 18.40
N ASP A 11 -19.30 22.87 18.21
CA ASP A 11 -18.55 22.64 16.97
C ASP A 11 -19.53 22.20 15.86
N THR A 12 -20.09 23.20 15.17
CA THR A 12 -21.10 23.01 14.10
C THR A 12 -20.50 22.32 12.89
N GLU A 13 -19.24 22.63 12.56
CA GLU A 13 -18.52 22.07 11.42
C GLU A 13 -18.20 20.59 11.62
N LEU A 14 -17.66 20.20 12.78
CA LEU A 14 -17.44 18.79 13.14
C LEU A 14 -18.74 17.97 12.97
N ARG A 15 -19.85 18.48 13.53
CA ARG A 15 -21.17 17.81 13.40
C ARG A 15 -21.62 17.74 11.95
N LEU A 16 -21.48 18.82 11.18
CA LEU A 16 -21.90 18.86 9.78
C LEU A 16 -21.14 17.82 8.96
N ARG A 17 -19.83 17.69 9.17
CA ARG A 17 -19.00 16.70 8.47
C ARG A 17 -19.42 15.28 8.85
N ILE A 18 -19.52 14.96 10.15
CA ILE A 18 -20.00 13.64 10.61
C ILE A 18 -21.38 13.32 10.03
N ARG A 19 -22.32 14.28 9.99
CA ARG A 19 -23.65 14.08 9.37
C ARG A 19 -23.56 13.77 7.88
N ARG A 20 -22.73 14.48 7.11
CA ARG A 20 -22.58 14.25 5.66
C ARG A 20 -22.12 12.82 5.38
N LEU A 21 -21.19 12.32 6.18
CA LEU A 21 -20.66 10.97 6.02
C LEU A 21 -21.60 9.88 6.56
N VAL A 22 -22.23 10.09 7.72
CA VAL A 22 -23.25 9.15 8.23
C VAL A 22 -24.42 9.02 7.23
N LYS A 23 -24.76 10.12 6.55
CA LYS A 23 -25.75 10.13 5.47
C LYS A 23 -25.33 9.27 4.28
N SER A 24 -24.06 9.26 3.87
CA SER A 24 -23.58 8.37 2.80
C SER A 24 -23.64 6.89 3.20
N LEU A 25 -23.50 6.59 4.50
CA LEU A 25 -23.69 5.24 5.06
C LEU A 25 -25.17 4.88 5.33
N LYS A 26 -26.12 5.69 4.86
CA LYS A 26 -27.58 5.51 5.06
C LYS A 26 -27.98 5.32 6.54
N SER A 27 -27.19 5.87 7.45
CA SER A 27 -27.40 5.75 8.90
C SER A 27 -27.90 7.07 9.49
N LYS A 28 -28.33 7.06 10.76
CA LYS A 28 -28.72 8.25 11.52
C LYS A 28 -27.76 8.46 12.69
N VAL A 29 -27.32 9.70 12.89
CA VAL A 29 -26.48 10.11 14.01
C VAL A 29 -27.17 11.16 14.87
N GLN A 30 -27.12 10.99 16.18
CA GLN A 30 -27.52 11.97 17.18
C GLN A 30 -26.27 12.41 17.94
N PHE A 31 -26.17 13.71 18.21
CA PHE A 31 -25.05 14.29 18.96
C PHE A 31 -25.56 14.80 20.29
N TYR A 32 -24.86 14.47 21.35
CA TYR A 32 -25.15 14.95 22.70
C TYR A 32 -23.95 15.79 23.18
N PRO A 33 -24.12 17.12 23.32
CA PRO A 33 -23.04 17.97 23.80
C PRO A 33 -22.76 17.69 25.28
N LEU A 34 -21.48 17.68 25.65
CA LEU A 34 -21.01 17.45 27.01
C LEU A 34 -19.90 18.44 27.37
N SER A 35 -19.88 18.89 28.62
CA SER A 35 -18.74 19.63 29.16
C SER A 35 -17.63 18.66 29.59
N THR A 36 -16.40 19.17 29.70
CA THR A 36 -15.23 18.39 30.16
C THR A 36 -15.43 17.77 31.55
N GLN A 37 -16.21 18.42 32.42
CA GLN A 37 -16.53 17.92 33.77
C GLN A 37 -17.37 16.64 33.75
N ARG A 38 -18.15 16.41 32.68
CA ARG A 38 -19.02 15.23 32.52
C ARG A 38 -18.34 14.10 31.73
N LEU A 39 -17.06 14.26 31.38
CA LEU A 39 -16.31 13.25 30.65
C LEU A 39 -16.20 11.91 31.39
N PRO A 40 -16.04 11.84 32.72
CA PRO A 40 -16.07 10.57 33.44
C PRO A 40 -17.41 9.82 33.26
N ASP A 41 -18.54 10.52 33.39
CA ASP A 41 -19.88 9.93 33.17
C ASP A 41 -20.07 9.48 31.71
N ALA A 42 -19.49 10.23 30.77
CA ALA A 42 -19.50 9.90 29.35
C ALA A 42 -18.74 8.60 29.07
N ILE A 43 -17.59 8.41 29.72
CA ILE A 43 -16.78 7.19 29.61
C ILE A 43 -17.56 5.99 30.15
N LEU A 44 -18.20 6.11 31.31
CA LEU A 44 -19.08 5.06 31.84
C LEU A 44 -20.25 4.74 30.89
N SER A 45 -20.80 5.77 30.23
CA SER A 45 -21.85 5.61 29.22
C SER A 45 -21.33 4.90 27.96
N LEU A 46 -20.08 5.15 27.57
CA LEU A 46 -19.42 4.45 26.48
C LEU A 46 -19.19 2.97 26.83
N GLU A 47 -18.64 2.69 28.02
CA GLU A 47 -18.37 1.34 28.52
C GLU A 47 -19.63 0.49 28.69
N SER A 48 -20.75 1.11 29.07
CA SER A 48 -22.06 0.47 29.15
C SER A 48 -22.79 0.35 27.81
N GLY A 49 -22.20 0.85 26.71
CA GLY A 49 -22.77 0.80 25.37
C GLY A 49 -23.93 1.78 25.11
N VAL A 50 -24.16 2.74 26.01
CA VAL A 50 -25.19 3.78 25.86
C VAL A 50 -24.87 4.74 24.71
N CYS A 51 -23.59 5.00 24.46
CA CYS A 51 -23.13 5.73 23.28
C CYS A 51 -22.12 4.91 22.49
N GLN A 52 -21.96 5.18 21.20
CA GLN A 52 -20.98 4.46 20.35
C GLN A 52 -19.58 5.07 20.43
N GLY A 53 -19.48 6.30 20.93
CA GLY A 53 -18.23 6.87 21.39
C GLY A 53 -18.27 8.38 21.55
N ILE A 54 -17.11 8.91 21.95
CA ILE A 54 -16.99 10.28 22.44
C ILE A 54 -16.00 11.00 21.54
N VAL A 55 -16.42 12.11 20.93
CA VAL A 55 -15.56 12.96 20.12
C VAL A 55 -15.20 14.20 20.94
N VAL A 56 -13.94 14.60 20.92
CA VAL A 56 -13.49 15.85 21.54
C VAL A 56 -13.48 16.95 20.49
N SER A 57 -14.15 18.06 20.78
CA SER A 57 -14.15 19.25 19.93
C SER A 57 -12.74 19.77 19.74
N ARG A 58 -12.48 20.32 18.54
CA ARG A 58 -11.15 20.75 18.11
C ARG A 58 -10.50 21.72 19.10
N GLU A 59 -11.26 22.64 19.68
CA GLU A 59 -10.75 23.62 20.66
C GLU A 59 -10.23 23.01 21.97
N LEU A 60 -10.64 21.78 22.31
CA LEU A 60 -10.28 21.11 23.56
C LEU A 60 -9.17 20.08 23.38
N VAL A 61 -8.78 19.77 22.14
CA VAL A 61 -7.74 18.78 21.86
C VAL A 61 -6.40 19.25 22.45
N GLY A 62 -5.85 18.43 23.34
CA GLY A 62 -4.62 18.73 24.08
C GLY A 62 -4.82 19.53 25.37
N SER A 63 -6.04 19.96 25.68
CA SER A 63 -6.38 20.63 26.94
C SER A 63 -7.07 19.72 27.95
N ILE A 64 -7.57 18.56 27.49
CA ILE A 64 -8.25 17.58 28.35
C ILE A 64 -7.21 16.65 28.98
N ASN A 65 -7.26 16.55 30.31
CA ASN A 65 -6.49 15.57 31.08
C ASN A 65 -7.44 14.62 31.81
N VAL A 66 -7.39 13.33 31.48
CA VAL A 66 -8.12 12.26 32.18
C VAL A 66 -7.10 11.22 32.61
N PRO A 67 -6.55 11.31 33.84
CA PRO A 67 -5.45 10.46 34.28
C PRO A 67 -5.75 8.95 34.24
N SER A 68 -7.02 8.57 34.35
CA SER A 68 -7.47 7.17 34.34
C SER A 68 -7.69 6.59 32.95
N LEU A 69 -7.66 7.41 31.90
CA LEU A 69 -7.98 6.96 30.55
C LEU A 69 -6.73 6.40 29.87
N GLN A 70 -6.82 5.20 29.31
CA GLN A 70 -5.76 4.65 28.48
C GLN A 70 -5.62 5.51 27.23
N VAL A 71 -4.40 5.86 26.85
CA VAL A 71 -4.11 6.66 25.65
C VAL A 71 -3.29 5.81 24.68
N ASP A 72 -3.59 5.93 23.39
CA ASP A 72 -2.74 5.32 22.37
C ASP A 72 -1.40 6.06 22.24
N GLU A 73 -0.43 5.41 21.57
CA GLU A 73 0.93 5.95 21.41
C GLU A 73 0.92 7.34 20.76
N ALA A 74 0.08 7.52 19.75
CA ALA A 74 -0.12 8.78 19.05
C ALA A 74 -0.67 9.89 19.96
N ALA A 75 -1.71 9.61 20.74
CA ALA A 75 -2.29 10.57 21.68
C ALA A 75 -1.33 10.92 22.81
N ALA A 76 -0.63 9.91 23.34
CA ALA A 76 0.38 10.10 24.37
C ALA A 76 1.49 11.05 23.88
N TYR A 77 2.00 10.82 22.67
CA TYR A 77 3.05 11.64 22.07
C TYR A 77 2.57 13.07 21.75
N ALA A 78 1.43 13.20 21.08
CA ALA A 78 0.86 14.51 20.73
C ALA A 78 0.38 15.31 21.95
N ARG A 79 0.28 14.64 23.12
CA ARG A 79 -0.33 15.14 24.35
C ARG A 79 -1.75 15.63 24.12
N GLY A 80 -2.51 14.90 23.31
CA GLY A 80 -3.87 15.26 22.93
C GLY A 80 -4.53 14.14 22.14
N PHE A 81 -5.83 13.97 22.36
CA PHE A 81 -6.69 13.03 21.67
C PHE A 81 -7.96 13.73 21.23
N ASN A 82 -8.57 13.22 20.17
CA ASN A 82 -9.79 13.76 19.58
C ASN A 82 -10.93 12.74 19.50
N LEU A 83 -10.68 11.50 19.94
CA LEU A 83 -11.63 10.40 19.97
C LEU A 83 -11.43 9.56 21.24
N ILE A 84 -12.51 9.17 21.92
CA ILE A 84 -12.51 8.10 22.92
C ILE A 84 -13.43 6.98 22.41
N THR A 85 -12.88 5.78 22.37
CA THR A 85 -13.53 4.58 21.83
C THR A 85 -13.28 3.40 22.77
N LEU A 86 -13.96 2.28 22.56
CA LEU A 86 -13.68 1.04 23.28
C LEU A 86 -12.67 0.18 22.51
N SER A 87 -11.59 -0.22 23.16
CA SER A 87 -10.76 -1.35 22.74
C SER A 87 -10.77 -2.41 23.84
N ASP A 88 -11.19 -3.62 23.50
CA ASP A 88 -11.23 -4.77 24.43
C ASP A 88 -12.02 -4.43 25.71
N CYS A 89 -13.19 -3.79 25.50
CA CYS A 89 -14.11 -3.30 26.54
C CYS A 89 -13.54 -2.21 27.47
N VAL A 90 -12.36 -1.67 27.19
CA VAL A 90 -11.75 -0.57 27.94
C VAL A 90 -11.84 0.71 27.11
N ALA A 91 -12.19 1.83 27.74
CA ALA A 91 -12.14 3.13 27.09
C ALA A 91 -10.68 3.55 26.80
N VAL A 92 -10.41 3.85 25.54
CA VAL A 92 -9.10 4.30 25.03
C VAL A 92 -9.27 5.63 24.30
N ALA A 93 -8.48 6.61 24.71
CA ALA A 93 -8.29 7.86 23.99
C ALA A 93 -7.33 7.64 22.81
N VAL A 94 -7.79 8.01 21.62
CA VAL A 94 -7.11 7.84 20.35
C VAL A 94 -6.93 9.19 19.69
N ASN A 95 -5.75 9.42 19.13
CA ASN A 95 -5.50 10.58 18.29
C ASN A 95 -5.60 10.23 16.81
N VAL A 96 -6.80 10.39 16.25
CA VAL A 96 -7.04 10.15 14.83
C VAL A 96 -6.48 11.25 13.92
N ASP A 97 -5.93 12.36 14.45
CA ASP A 97 -5.23 13.36 13.62
C ASP A 97 -3.96 12.81 12.98
N THR A 98 -3.31 11.83 13.63
CA THR A 98 -2.13 11.16 13.06
C THR A 98 -2.47 10.40 11.78
N LEU A 99 -3.52 9.59 11.79
CA LEU A 99 -3.98 8.84 10.61
C LEU A 99 -4.40 9.76 9.45
N ARG A 100 -5.06 10.88 9.79
CA ARG A 100 -5.50 11.86 8.80
C ARG A 100 -4.32 12.53 8.11
N LEU A 101 -3.36 12.99 8.91
CA LEU A 101 -2.20 13.67 8.38
C LEU A 101 -1.33 12.70 7.58
N HIS A 102 -1.18 11.46 8.04
CA HIS A 102 -0.53 10.39 7.27
C HIS A 102 -1.18 10.21 5.89
N SER A 103 -2.51 10.09 5.85
CA SER A 103 -3.26 9.90 4.61
C SER A 103 -3.17 11.12 3.69
N ALA A 104 -3.24 12.32 4.25
CA ALA A 104 -3.15 13.57 3.49
C ALA A 104 -1.74 13.77 2.87
N ILE A 105 -0.68 13.49 3.63
CA ILE A 105 0.70 13.51 3.12
C ILE A 105 0.84 12.44 2.04
N THR A 106 0.41 11.20 2.29
CA THR A 106 0.47 10.10 1.31
C THR A 106 -0.23 10.45 0.00
N PHE A 107 -1.37 11.15 0.07
CA PHE A 107 -2.10 11.55 -1.12
C PHE A 107 -1.43 12.69 -1.90
N ALA A 108 -0.83 13.65 -1.19
CA ALA A 108 -0.27 14.84 -1.81
C ALA A 108 1.14 14.63 -2.37
N THR A 109 1.78 13.49 -2.08
CA THR A 109 3.23 13.35 -2.24
C THR A 109 3.58 12.03 -2.92
N TYR A 110 4.44 12.13 -3.94
CA TYR A 110 4.85 10.98 -4.74
C TYR A 110 6.04 10.23 -4.14
N HIS A 111 6.77 10.85 -3.19
CA HIS A 111 7.96 10.30 -2.55
C HIS A 111 7.80 10.34 -1.03
N ALA A 112 7.79 9.16 -0.39
CA ALA A 112 7.60 9.03 1.05
C ALA A 112 8.86 9.33 1.88
N SER A 113 10.03 9.49 1.25
CA SER A 113 11.29 9.69 1.96
C SER A 113 11.56 11.17 2.22
N TYR A 114 10.95 11.77 3.25
CA TYR A 114 11.37 13.09 3.72
C TYR A 114 12.57 12.94 4.65
N CYS A 115 13.73 12.68 4.06
CA CYS A 115 14.97 12.53 4.81
C CYS A 115 15.30 13.79 5.63
N THR A 116 14.77 14.95 5.27
CA THR A 116 14.99 16.22 5.98
C THR A 116 13.71 17.06 6.01
N THR A 117 13.26 17.36 7.22
CA THR A 117 12.06 18.17 7.48
C THR A 117 12.44 19.42 8.26
N PHE A 118 11.90 20.57 7.86
CA PHE A 118 12.02 21.82 8.61
C PHE A 118 10.71 22.12 9.34
N ILE A 119 10.77 22.38 10.64
CA ILE A 119 9.61 22.57 11.50
C ILE A 119 9.63 23.97 12.12
N VAL A 120 8.53 24.67 11.93
CA VAL A 120 8.33 26.06 12.36
C VAL A 120 7.08 26.17 13.23
N GLY A 121 7.27 26.25 14.54
CA GLY A 121 6.18 26.28 15.53
C GLY A 121 6.19 25.07 16.47
N CYS A 122 5.52 25.20 17.62
CA CYS A 122 5.39 24.16 18.64
C CYS A 122 3.93 24.07 19.07
N SER A 123 3.08 23.55 18.18
CA SER A 123 1.67 23.33 18.46
C SER A 123 1.39 21.83 18.58
N TYR A 124 0.15 21.52 18.95
CA TYR A 124 -0.39 20.17 18.85
C TYR A 124 -0.15 19.56 17.45
N TRP A 125 -0.38 20.33 16.39
CA TRP A 125 -0.24 19.84 15.02
C TRP A 125 1.21 19.58 14.60
N THR A 126 2.18 20.36 15.08
CA THR A 126 3.59 20.05 14.78
C THR A 126 4.04 18.77 15.47
N ARG A 127 3.52 18.44 16.66
CA ARG A 127 3.74 17.12 17.28
C ARG A 127 3.08 16.00 16.49
N VAL A 128 1.82 16.16 16.06
CA VAL A 128 1.15 15.17 15.20
C VAL A 128 1.97 14.94 13.92
N ALA A 129 2.47 16.00 13.29
CA ALA A 129 3.30 15.91 12.09
C ALA A 129 4.62 15.18 12.34
N LEU A 130 5.31 15.50 13.43
CA LEU A 130 6.53 14.80 13.84
C LEU A 130 6.32 13.30 13.98
N PHE A 131 5.28 12.91 14.73
CA PHE A 131 4.93 11.52 14.94
C PHE A 131 4.72 10.83 13.59
N VAL A 132 3.93 11.45 12.72
CA VAL A 132 3.58 10.89 11.42
C VAL A 132 4.80 10.76 10.51
N LEU A 133 5.60 11.83 10.39
CA LEU A 133 6.79 11.87 9.55
C LEU A 133 7.84 10.87 10.02
N ASN A 134 8.08 10.76 11.32
CA ASN A 134 9.01 9.79 11.86
C ASN A 134 8.52 8.34 11.69
N ARG A 135 7.26 8.08 12.05
CA ARG A 135 6.72 6.72 12.14
C ARG A 135 6.39 6.10 10.79
N TYR A 136 5.88 6.90 9.84
CA TYR A 136 5.36 6.42 8.56
C TYR A 136 6.19 6.85 7.35
N PHE A 137 7.01 7.88 7.48
CA PHE A 137 7.80 8.44 6.36
C PHE A 137 9.31 8.41 6.61
N GLU A 138 9.76 7.65 7.62
CA GLU A 138 11.18 7.43 7.94
C GLU A 138 11.99 8.73 8.05
N CYS A 139 11.35 9.78 8.59
CA CYS A 139 12.01 11.07 8.78
C CYS A 139 12.81 11.04 10.08
N PHE A 140 14.13 11.20 9.95
CA PHE A 140 15.05 11.15 11.10
C PHE A 140 15.75 12.48 11.37
N LYS A 141 15.63 13.48 10.49
CA LYS A 141 16.33 14.77 10.61
C LYS A 141 15.33 15.93 10.61
N PHE A 142 15.23 16.62 11.74
CA PHE A 142 14.32 17.75 11.93
C PHE A 142 15.10 19.03 12.26
N TYR A 143 14.91 20.06 11.45
CA TYR A 143 15.40 21.40 11.73
C TYR A 143 14.33 22.18 12.50
N VAL A 144 14.70 22.83 13.59
CA VAL A 144 13.74 23.52 14.49
C VAL A 144 14.24 24.92 14.80
N SER A 145 13.33 25.89 14.76
CA SER A 145 13.62 27.28 15.13
C SER A 145 14.06 27.42 16.60
N ASP A 146 15.03 28.29 16.86
CA ASP A 146 15.70 28.45 18.16
C ASP A 146 14.76 28.62 19.36
N GLU A 147 13.72 29.45 19.24
CA GLU A 147 12.79 29.76 20.34
C GLU A 147 12.08 28.53 20.92
N LEU A 148 12.01 27.44 20.16
CA LEU A 148 11.20 26.27 20.47
C LEU A 148 12.04 25.01 20.69
N PHE A 149 13.36 25.11 20.50
CA PHE A 149 14.25 23.96 20.40
C PHE A 149 14.21 23.06 21.64
N GLU A 150 14.33 23.61 22.85
CA GLU A 150 14.42 22.79 24.08
C GLU A 150 13.12 22.03 24.39
N SER A 151 11.97 22.69 24.24
CA SER A 151 10.67 22.03 24.39
C SER A 151 10.51 20.91 23.38
N PHE A 152 10.95 21.16 22.15
CA PHE A 152 10.82 20.23 21.04
C PHE A 152 11.73 19.01 21.20
N VAL A 153 12.97 19.20 21.64
CA VAL A 153 13.91 18.12 21.95
C VAL A 153 13.38 17.24 23.06
N SER A 154 12.83 17.85 24.13
CA SER A 154 12.24 17.12 25.25
C SER A 154 11.09 16.20 24.79
N ASP A 155 10.18 16.73 23.96
CA ASP A 155 9.05 15.96 23.43
C ASP A 155 9.50 14.85 22.48
N THR A 156 10.46 15.14 21.59
CA THR A 156 10.84 14.24 20.49
C THR A 156 11.72 13.07 20.94
N ARG A 157 12.41 13.18 22.09
CA ARG A 157 13.14 12.04 22.69
C ARG A 157 12.25 10.82 22.94
N ALA A 158 10.95 11.01 23.08
CA ALA A 158 9.99 9.91 23.24
C ALA A 158 9.82 9.04 21.98
N LEU A 159 10.13 9.54 20.78
CA LEU A 159 9.99 8.78 19.52
C LEU A 159 11.16 7.82 19.26
N GLY A 160 12.28 7.98 19.96
CA GLY A 160 13.43 7.07 19.89
C GLY A 160 14.77 7.76 19.67
N PRO A 161 15.89 7.03 19.85
CA PRO A 161 17.24 7.58 19.84
C PRO A 161 17.79 7.91 18.45
N SER A 162 17.11 7.49 17.38
CA SER A 162 17.57 7.66 15.99
C SER A 162 17.24 9.03 15.38
N ILE A 163 16.58 9.91 16.12
CA ILE A 163 16.16 11.22 15.62
C ILE A 163 17.23 12.29 15.89
N SER A 164 17.67 12.95 14.83
CA SER A 164 18.51 14.13 14.85
C SER A 164 17.65 15.38 14.80
N ILE A 165 17.75 16.21 15.83
CA ILE A 165 17.05 17.50 15.93
C ILE A 165 18.13 18.58 15.92
N ILE A 166 18.08 19.44 14.92
CA ILE A 166 19.13 20.43 14.66
C ILE A 166 18.55 21.81 14.85
N ARG A 167 19.25 22.60 15.66
CA ARG A 167 18.91 24.00 15.87
C ARG A 167 19.34 24.78 14.64
N VAL A 168 18.43 25.59 14.14
CA VAL A 168 18.59 26.31 12.88
C VAL A 168 19.72 27.36 12.94
N GLY A 169 19.97 27.96 14.12
CA GLY A 169 21.09 28.88 14.32
C GLY A 169 22.49 28.25 14.27
N ASP A 170 22.64 26.95 14.55
CA ASP A 170 23.96 26.33 14.78
C ASP A 170 24.68 25.88 13.49
N GLU A 171 23.94 25.61 12.40
CA GLU A 171 24.48 25.13 11.11
C GLU A 171 24.15 26.06 9.91
N CYS A 172 23.71 27.29 10.21
CA CYS A 172 23.06 28.23 9.28
C CYS A 172 23.94 28.73 8.11
N ALA A 173 25.25 28.43 8.08
CA ALA A 173 26.16 28.95 7.06
C ALA A 173 26.02 28.26 5.68
N THR A 174 25.33 27.12 5.56
CA THR A 174 25.18 26.40 4.28
C THR A 174 23.79 25.77 4.11
N TRP A 175 22.78 26.58 3.77
CA TRP A 175 21.39 26.14 3.48
C TRP A 175 21.21 25.39 2.15
N ARG A 176 22.24 24.68 1.68
CA ARG A 176 22.12 23.68 0.62
C ARG A 176 21.55 22.36 1.13
N LEU A 177 20.83 22.41 2.25
CA LEU A 177 20.20 21.26 2.87
C LEU A 177 18.94 20.98 2.06
N GLY A 178 18.87 19.81 1.42
CA GLY A 178 17.70 19.37 0.65
C GLY A 178 16.49 19.15 1.57
N ILE A 179 15.89 20.26 2.03
CA ILE A 179 14.66 20.26 2.82
C ILE A 179 13.54 19.86 1.89
N ASN A 180 12.98 18.68 2.12
CA ASN A 180 11.93 18.12 1.27
C ASN A 180 10.54 18.28 1.90
N CYS A 181 10.47 18.67 3.17
CA CYS A 181 9.23 18.91 3.88
C CYS A 181 9.38 20.12 4.79
N ILE A 182 8.40 21.03 4.77
CA ILE A 182 8.30 22.14 5.70
C ILE A 182 6.96 22.01 6.43
N VAL A 183 7.00 21.98 7.75
CA VAL A 183 5.82 21.93 8.62
C VAL A 183 5.73 23.24 9.37
N THR A 184 4.57 23.89 9.33
CA THR A 184 4.35 25.07 10.15
C THR A 184 2.98 25.06 10.80
N SER A 185 2.90 25.59 12.01
CA SER A 185 1.63 25.89 12.67
C SER A 185 1.47 27.36 13.03
N LEU A 186 2.29 28.24 12.46
CA LEU A 186 2.15 29.68 12.65
C LEU A 186 0.92 30.17 11.87
N CYS A 187 0.13 31.07 12.45
CA CYS A 187 -1.00 31.67 11.75
C CYS A 187 -0.51 32.55 10.57
N PRO A 188 -1.29 32.70 9.48
CA PRO A 188 -0.90 33.52 8.32
C PRO A 188 -0.49 34.95 8.67
N ASN A 189 -1.15 35.55 9.67
CA ASN A 189 -0.87 36.92 10.12
C ASN A 189 0.53 37.09 10.73
N VAL A 190 1.13 35.98 11.19
CA VAL A 190 2.51 35.94 11.73
C VAL A 190 3.51 35.59 10.63
N GLN A 191 3.03 35.20 9.43
CA GLN A 191 3.85 34.82 8.29
C GLN A 191 4.17 36.01 7.34
N GLY A 192 3.70 37.23 7.63
CA GLY A 192 4.01 38.48 6.90
C GLY A 192 4.56 39.58 7.84
N ASP A 193 5.15 40.68 7.40
CA ASP A 193 5.49 41.20 6.07
C ASP A 193 7.00 41.14 5.87
N LEU A 194 7.47 40.38 4.88
CA LEU A 194 8.80 40.62 4.31
C LEU A 194 8.57 40.99 2.86
N ASP A 195 8.83 42.25 2.54
CA ASP A 195 8.98 42.69 1.16
C ASP A 195 9.92 41.69 0.48
N VAL A 196 9.37 40.95 -0.49
CA VAL A 196 10.03 39.82 -1.15
C VAL A 196 11.34 40.25 -1.84
N GLU A 197 11.53 41.57 -2.00
CA GLU A 197 12.68 42.22 -2.62
C GLU A 197 13.75 42.73 -1.62
N SER A 198 13.46 42.88 -0.32
CA SER A 198 14.43 43.44 0.66
C SER A 198 14.98 42.38 1.61
N ILE A 199 15.70 41.38 1.08
CA ILE A 199 16.42 40.38 1.87
C ILE A 199 17.84 40.89 2.15
N TYR A 200 17.98 41.87 3.05
CA TYR A 200 19.26 42.22 3.65
C TYR A 200 19.08 42.48 5.15
N VAL A 201 19.42 41.46 5.94
CA VAL A 201 19.91 41.50 7.32
C VAL A 201 19.05 42.28 8.33
N ASP A 202 18.00 41.62 8.86
CA ASP A 202 17.55 41.86 10.24
C ASP A 202 17.62 40.53 11.03
N PRO A 203 18.45 40.42 12.09
CA PRO A 203 18.60 39.21 12.90
C PRO A 203 17.37 38.81 13.72
N SER A 204 16.32 39.63 13.79
CA SER A 204 15.11 39.35 14.57
C SER A 204 13.97 38.70 13.77
N GLY A 205 14.04 38.72 12.43
CA GLY A 205 13.04 38.15 11.51
C GLY A 205 13.41 36.79 10.89
N GLN A 206 14.28 36.01 11.54
CA GLN A 206 14.96 34.87 10.91
C GLN A 206 14.01 33.78 10.38
N GLY A 207 12.88 33.48 11.04
CA GLY A 207 12.03 32.35 10.65
C GLY A 207 11.47 32.42 9.22
N SER A 208 11.00 33.61 8.80
CA SER A 208 10.32 33.79 7.52
C SER A 208 11.27 33.74 6.31
N HIS A 209 12.46 34.32 6.44
CA HIS A 209 13.49 34.24 5.40
C HIS A 209 13.96 32.80 5.17
N LEU A 210 14.01 32.00 6.22
CA LEU A 210 14.50 30.62 6.15
C LEU A 210 13.51 29.69 5.46
N VAL A 211 12.21 29.87 5.70
CA VAL A 211 11.17 29.13 4.98
C VAL A 211 11.21 29.47 3.49
N LEU A 212 11.24 30.76 3.13
CA LEU A 212 11.29 31.18 1.73
C LEU A 212 12.59 30.73 1.03
N GLY A 213 13.71 30.75 1.74
CA GLY A 213 14.99 30.22 1.27
C GLY A 213 14.92 28.72 0.98
N ALA A 214 14.38 27.93 1.92
CA ALA A 214 14.20 26.49 1.75
C ALA A 214 13.28 26.14 0.57
N LEU A 215 12.15 26.84 0.44
CA LEU A 215 11.21 26.66 -0.67
C LEU A 215 11.86 26.90 -2.04
N ARG A 216 12.68 27.95 -2.14
CA ARG A 216 13.39 28.31 -3.38
C ARG A 216 14.56 27.37 -3.68
N ALA A 217 15.24 26.88 -2.64
CA ALA A 217 16.42 26.04 -2.80
C ALA A 217 16.09 24.62 -3.27
N THR A 218 14.93 24.08 -2.89
CA THR A 218 14.54 22.70 -3.21
C THR A 218 13.19 22.67 -3.94
N PRO A 219 13.14 22.65 -5.28
CA PRO A 219 11.88 22.53 -5.99
C PRO A 219 11.23 21.15 -5.76
N GLY A 220 9.91 21.11 -5.58
CA GLY A 220 9.15 19.85 -5.50
C GLY A 220 9.04 19.20 -4.11
N GLY A 221 9.19 19.97 -3.03
CA GLY A 221 8.96 19.49 -1.66
C GLY A 221 7.48 19.47 -1.24
N THR A 222 7.23 19.17 0.04
CA THR A 222 5.89 19.18 0.66
C THR A 222 5.78 20.27 1.72
N PHE A 223 4.76 21.11 1.61
CA PHE A 223 4.48 22.17 2.56
C PHE A 223 3.23 21.80 3.36
N LEU A 224 3.37 21.69 4.69
CA LEU A 224 2.32 21.34 5.65
C LEU A 224 1.94 22.56 6.50
N PRO A 225 1.04 23.44 6.00
CA PRO A 225 0.46 24.55 6.74
C PRO A 225 -0.59 24.06 7.74
N LEU A 226 -0.16 23.53 8.88
CA LEU A 226 -1.01 22.96 9.93
C LEU A 226 -1.41 24.02 10.98
N PHE A 227 -1.93 25.15 10.51
CA PHE A 227 -2.51 26.21 11.35
C PHE A 227 -4.02 26.28 11.12
N ARG A 228 -4.75 26.81 12.10
CA ARG A 228 -6.19 27.05 11.93
C ARG A 228 -6.43 28.34 11.16
N PHE A 229 -7.24 28.24 10.11
CA PHE A 229 -7.68 29.40 9.35
C PHE A 229 -8.76 30.14 10.14
N GLU A 230 -8.49 31.41 10.43
CA GLU A 230 -9.57 32.37 10.74
C GLU A 230 -10.15 32.97 9.44
N THR A 231 -9.42 32.86 8.33
CA THR A 231 -9.79 33.41 7.02
C THR A 231 -9.52 32.40 5.89
N ASP A 232 -10.30 32.42 4.81
CA ASP A 232 -10.11 31.54 3.65
C ASP A 232 -8.88 31.87 2.78
N ALA A 233 -8.17 32.95 3.10
CA ALA A 233 -7.03 33.41 2.31
C ALA A 233 -5.79 32.52 2.54
N PRO A 234 -5.11 32.09 1.46
CA PRO A 234 -3.83 31.39 1.60
C PRO A 234 -2.77 32.33 2.21
N SER A 235 -1.84 31.75 2.96
CA SER A 235 -0.72 32.52 3.51
C SER A 235 0.37 32.80 2.47
N VAL A 236 1.20 33.81 2.74
CA VAL A 236 2.35 34.17 1.90
C VAL A 236 3.25 32.95 1.65
N TRP A 237 3.45 32.10 2.66
CA TRP A 237 4.27 30.89 2.52
C TRP A 237 3.59 29.81 1.69
N GLN A 238 2.26 29.66 1.77
CA GLN A 238 1.53 28.72 0.92
C GLN A 238 1.63 29.13 -0.56
N ASP A 239 1.50 30.42 -0.84
CA ASP A 239 1.61 30.92 -2.21
C ASP A 239 3.05 30.83 -2.73
N ALA A 240 4.05 31.10 -1.89
CA ALA A 240 5.45 30.87 -2.22
C ALA A 240 5.75 29.39 -2.50
N ALA A 241 5.20 28.47 -1.69
CA ALA A 241 5.35 27.03 -1.87
C ALA A 241 4.75 26.60 -3.22
N ARG A 242 3.53 27.05 -3.54
CA ARG A 242 2.90 26.78 -4.84
C ARG A 242 3.72 27.33 -6.01
N ALA A 243 4.24 28.56 -5.88
CA ALA A 243 5.10 29.17 -6.89
C ALA A 243 6.39 28.37 -7.13
N CYS A 244 6.91 27.72 -6.09
CA CYS A 244 8.08 26.83 -6.17
C CYS A 244 7.74 25.38 -6.53
N SER A 245 6.50 25.10 -6.98
CA SER A 245 6.01 23.76 -7.33
C SER A 245 6.01 22.75 -6.17
N TRP A 246 5.85 23.21 -4.93
CA TRP A 246 5.67 22.34 -3.77
C TRP A 246 4.23 21.85 -3.65
N SER A 247 4.06 20.61 -3.19
CA SER A 247 2.75 20.07 -2.80
C SER A 247 2.31 20.70 -1.49
N VAL A 248 1.21 21.46 -1.51
CA VAL A 248 0.64 22.06 -0.30
C VAL A 248 -0.48 21.16 0.25
N VAL A 249 -0.28 20.62 1.46
CA VAL A 249 -1.30 19.82 2.15
C VAL A 249 -2.11 20.71 3.08
N ASP A 250 -3.26 21.17 2.61
CA ASP A 250 -4.16 22.02 3.39
C ASP A 250 -4.75 21.24 4.59
N LEU A 251 -4.79 21.86 5.76
CA LEU A 251 -5.44 21.32 6.94
C LEU A 251 -6.91 20.95 6.66
N ARG A 252 -7.61 21.67 5.79
CA ARG A 252 -8.98 21.33 5.37
C ARG A 252 -9.07 19.93 4.74
N HIS A 253 -8.08 19.55 3.93
CA HIS A 253 -8.00 18.19 3.36
C HIS A 253 -7.76 17.13 4.44
N VAL A 254 -6.88 17.43 5.41
CA VAL A 254 -6.62 16.55 6.57
C VAL A 254 -7.90 16.34 7.37
N GLU A 255 -8.66 17.42 7.60
CA GLU A 255 -9.89 17.37 8.36
C GLU A 255 -11.11 16.85 7.55
N ASP A 256 -11.03 16.65 6.24
CA ASP A 256 -12.07 15.93 5.49
C ASP A 256 -11.91 14.42 5.69
N ILE A 257 -10.67 13.93 5.65
CA ILE A 257 -10.28 12.53 5.94
C ILE A 257 -10.69 12.13 7.38
N GLN A 258 -10.67 13.10 8.32
CA GLN A 258 -11.10 12.96 9.71
C GLN A 258 -12.38 12.18 9.90
N THR A 259 -13.37 12.54 9.11
CA THR A 259 -14.72 12.12 9.36
C THR A 259 -14.87 10.64 9.04
N GLN A 260 -14.12 10.17 8.04
CA GLN A 260 -14.13 8.79 7.57
C GLN A 260 -13.61 7.82 8.64
N GLU A 261 -12.39 8.06 9.12
CA GLU A 261 -11.74 7.24 10.15
C GLU A 261 -12.54 7.19 11.46
N VAL A 262 -13.14 8.31 11.85
CA VAL A 262 -13.98 8.39 13.07
C VAL A 262 -15.22 7.50 12.97
N LEU A 263 -15.86 7.39 11.79
CA LEU A 263 -17.01 6.51 11.63
C LEU A 263 -16.64 5.02 11.53
N GLU A 264 -15.50 4.69 10.94
CA GLU A 264 -14.97 3.32 10.94
C GLU A 264 -14.79 2.81 12.38
N GLN A 265 -14.45 3.70 13.31
CA GLN A 265 -14.37 3.40 14.73
C GLN A 265 -15.74 3.25 15.41
N PHE A 266 -16.82 3.87 14.93
CA PHE A 266 -18.09 3.93 15.69
C PHE A 266 -19.19 2.97 15.24
N VAL A 267 -19.19 2.49 14.00
CA VAL A 267 -20.25 1.60 13.53
C VAL A 267 -19.91 0.18 13.98
N PRO A 268 -20.73 -0.48 14.85
CA PRO A 268 -20.47 -1.87 15.25
C PRO A 268 -20.50 -2.82 14.06
N PHE A 269 -21.28 -2.51 13.03
CA PHE A 269 -21.26 -3.19 11.73
C PHE A 269 -19.96 -2.95 10.96
N ALA A 270 -19.20 -1.87 11.19
CA ALA A 270 -17.83 -1.70 10.66
C ALA A 270 -16.78 -2.37 11.57
N ARG A 271 -17.06 -2.52 12.87
CA ARG A 271 -16.26 -3.34 13.79
C ARG A 271 -16.46 -4.85 13.60
N SER A 272 -17.64 -5.28 13.12
CA SER A 272 -17.96 -6.67 12.77
C SER A 272 -17.92 -6.96 11.26
N TYR A 273 -17.88 -5.92 10.42
CA TYR A 273 -17.62 -5.98 8.99
C TYR A 273 -16.67 -4.86 8.60
N SER A 274 -15.37 -5.06 8.88
CA SER A 274 -14.41 -4.73 7.83
C SER A 274 -14.81 -5.62 6.65
N HIS A 275 -15.04 -5.05 5.48
CA HIS A 275 -15.21 -5.78 4.20
C HIS A 275 -13.91 -6.48 3.77
N VAL A 276 -13.19 -7.06 4.73
CA VAL A 276 -11.92 -7.79 4.63
C VAL A 276 -12.00 -9.11 5.42
N CYS A 277 -12.97 -9.34 6.32
CA CYS A 277 -12.82 -10.36 7.38
C CYS A 277 -13.99 -11.35 7.62
N THR A 278 -14.89 -11.62 6.68
CA THR A 278 -15.83 -12.77 6.83
C THR A 278 -16.02 -13.57 5.56
N ILE A 279 -16.43 -12.96 4.45
CA ILE A 279 -16.62 -13.70 3.19
C ILE A 279 -15.29 -13.91 2.46
N ASP A 280 -14.46 -12.87 2.29
CA ASP A 280 -13.13 -13.02 1.69
C ASP A 280 -12.21 -13.91 2.54
N ASP A 281 -12.39 -13.85 3.86
CA ASP A 281 -11.66 -14.68 4.81
C ASP A 281 -12.11 -16.16 4.71
N LEU A 282 -13.40 -16.45 4.54
CA LEU A 282 -13.90 -17.81 4.26
C LEU A 282 -13.50 -18.29 2.85
N MET A 283 -13.38 -17.38 1.88
CA MET A 283 -13.11 -17.69 0.47
C MET A 283 -11.63 -17.77 0.09
N LEU A 284 -10.73 -17.07 0.79
CA LEU A 284 -9.28 -17.13 0.56
C LEU A 284 -8.63 -18.33 1.27
N ASP A 285 -9.23 -18.84 2.35
CA ASP A 285 -8.74 -20.02 3.10
C ASP A 285 -9.47 -21.33 2.69
N ALA A 286 -10.43 -21.29 1.75
CA ALA A 286 -11.14 -22.46 1.22
C ALA A 286 -10.22 -23.48 0.52
N TRP A 287 -8.94 -23.15 0.33
CA TRP A 287 -8.08 -23.84 -0.62
C TRP A 287 -7.20 -24.94 -0.01
N LEU A 288 -7.39 -25.34 1.25
CA LEU A 288 -6.53 -26.31 1.93
C LEU A 288 -7.29 -27.28 2.86
N PRO A 289 -7.81 -28.41 2.35
CA PRO A 289 -8.26 -29.49 3.23
C PRO A 289 -7.07 -30.02 4.05
N PRO A 290 -7.18 -30.13 5.40
CA PRO A 290 -6.07 -30.56 6.22
C PRO A 290 -5.81 -32.09 6.10
N PRO A 291 -4.56 -32.56 6.25
CA PRO A 291 -4.26 -33.99 6.31
C PRO A 291 -4.95 -34.68 7.51
N PRO A 292 -5.40 -35.94 7.38
CA PRO A 292 -6.25 -36.62 8.36
C PRO A 292 -5.54 -37.07 9.67
N LEU A 293 -4.35 -36.55 9.99
CA LEU A 293 -3.50 -37.09 11.06
C LEU A 293 -3.37 -36.21 12.31
N VAL A 294 -4.03 -35.05 12.40
CA VAL A 294 -3.94 -34.18 13.59
C VAL A 294 -5.31 -33.61 13.97
N ALA A 295 -5.73 -33.83 15.22
CA ALA A 295 -7.03 -33.41 15.75
C ALA A 295 -7.27 -31.89 15.78
N LEU A 296 -6.22 -31.06 15.66
CA LEU A 296 -6.24 -29.60 15.77
C LEU A 296 -5.16 -28.93 14.91
N ARG A 297 -5.50 -27.86 14.17
CA ARG A 297 -4.50 -27.03 13.46
C ARG A 297 -4.88 -25.54 13.39
N PRO A 298 -3.92 -24.60 13.59
CA PRO A 298 -4.15 -23.16 13.42
C PRO A 298 -4.09 -22.70 11.95
N SER A 299 -4.91 -21.72 11.55
CA SER A 299 -4.85 -21.06 10.23
C SER A 299 -3.66 -20.10 10.07
N TYR A 300 -3.46 -19.60 8.84
CA TYR A 300 -2.38 -18.67 8.47
C TYR A 300 -2.35 -17.40 9.33
N HIS A 301 -3.53 -16.89 9.69
CA HIS A 301 -3.69 -15.71 10.56
C HIS A 301 -3.72 -16.03 12.06
N HIS A 302 -3.49 -17.30 12.45
CA HIS A 302 -3.57 -17.77 13.83
C HIS A 302 -4.93 -17.60 14.51
N ARG A 303 -6.00 -17.33 13.73
CA ARG A 303 -7.34 -17.04 14.26
C ARG A 303 -8.32 -18.21 14.15
N ARG A 304 -8.01 -19.26 13.40
CA ARG A 304 -8.93 -20.39 13.18
C ARG A 304 -8.31 -21.68 13.65
N ILE A 305 -9.13 -22.53 14.27
CA ILE A 305 -8.76 -23.87 14.69
C ILE A 305 -9.75 -24.84 14.06
N PHE A 306 -9.27 -25.66 13.13
CA PHE A 306 -10.07 -26.72 12.52
C PHE A 306 -10.06 -27.95 13.43
N CYS A 307 -11.25 -28.38 13.85
CA CYS A 307 -11.49 -29.46 14.78
C CYS A 307 -12.19 -30.60 14.05
N THR A 308 -11.57 -31.77 14.01
CA THR A 308 -12.14 -32.99 13.44
C THR A 308 -12.56 -34.01 14.51
N HIS A 309 -12.07 -33.83 15.73
CA HIS A 309 -12.30 -34.73 16.85
C HIS A 309 -12.86 -33.95 18.04
N THR A 310 -13.53 -34.66 18.94
CA THR A 310 -13.92 -34.08 20.22
C THR A 310 -12.69 -33.61 21.00
N LEU A 311 -12.88 -32.64 21.88
CA LEU A 311 -11.84 -32.18 22.78
C LEU A 311 -12.30 -32.34 24.23
N PRO A 312 -11.42 -32.73 25.16
CA PRO A 312 -10.00 -33.06 24.95
C PRO A 312 -9.76 -34.48 24.40
N ASP A 313 -10.80 -35.31 24.29
CA ASP A 313 -10.68 -36.70 23.82
C ASP A 313 -10.48 -36.78 22.31
N ARG A 314 -9.21 -36.83 21.89
CA ARG A 314 -8.78 -36.82 20.48
C ARG A 314 -9.07 -38.12 19.73
N HIS A 315 -9.66 -39.13 20.38
CA HIS A 315 -9.91 -40.43 19.77
C HIS A 315 -11.27 -40.51 19.09
N SER A 316 -12.21 -39.65 19.47
CA SER A 316 -13.57 -39.65 18.94
C SER A 316 -13.68 -38.61 17.82
N LEU A 317 -13.89 -39.08 16.58
CA LEU A 317 -14.16 -38.22 15.43
C LEU A 317 -15.52 -37.54 15.62
N LEU A 318 -15.61 -36.26 15.25
CA LEU A 318 -16.89 -35.56 15.20
C LEU A 318 -17.71 -36.08 14.01
N ASP A 319 -19.03 -36.01 14.07
CA ASP A 319 -19.88 -36.34 12.91
C ASP A 319 -19.62 -35.41 11.73
N ARG A 320 -19.18 -34.18 12.02
CA ARG A 320 -18.79 -33.13 11.08
C ARG A 320 -17.60 -32.36 11.61
N PRO A 321 -16.72 -31.84 10.74
CA PRO A 321 -15.68 -30.94 11.19
C PRO A 321 -16.26 -29.56 11.55
N TYR A 322 -15.57 -28.89 12.46
CA TYR A 322 -15.90 -27.54 12.89
C TYR A 322 -14.68 -26.64 12.79
N THR A 323 -14.88 -25.37 12.43
CA THR A 323 -13.85 -24.35 12.53
C THR A 323 -14.21 -23.36 13.62
N VAL A 324 -13.36 -23.26 14.64
CA VAL A 324 -13.48 -22.25 15.68
C VAL A 324 -12.62 -21.06 15.29
N ILE A 325 -13.26 -19.93 14.98
CA ILE A 325 -12.62 -18.65 14.73
C ILE A 325 -12.64 -17.87 16.03
N VAL A 326 -11.45 -17.63 16.59
CA VAL A 326 -11.25 -16.89 17.83
C VAL A 326 -10.68 -15.52 17.52
N ASN A 327 -10.87 -14.59 18.45
CA ASN A 327 -10.30 -13.26 18.34
C ASN A 327 -8.78 -13.35 18.49
N GLY A 328 -8.09 -13.56 17.37
CA GLY A 328 -6.64 -13.72 17.39
C GLY A 328 -5.91 -12.39 17.57
N PRO A 329 -4.59 -12.45 17.81
CA PRO A 329 -3.78 -11.25 17.98
C PRO A 329 -3.99 -10.24 16.83
N ARG A 330 -4.17 -8.97 17.19
CA ARG A 330 -4.36 -7.87 16.23
C ARG A 330 -3.08 -7.56 15.45
N TYR A 331 -1.92 -7.99 15.97
CA TYR A 331 -0.61 -7.76 15.38
C TYR A 331 0.26 -9.02 15.36
N HIS A 332 1.14 -9.13 14.37
CA HIS A 332 2.05 -10.28 14.13
C HIS A 332 3.04 -10.58 15.28
N TRP A 333 3.16 -9.72 16.29
CA TRP A 333 4.06 -9.87 17.44
C TRP A 333 3.38 -10.32 18.74
N GLN A 334 2.04 -10.36 18.80
CA GLN A 334 1.33 -10.90 19.96
C GLN A 334 1.36 -12.45 19.92
N LYS A 335 1.92 -13.06 20.95
CA LYS A 335 2.47 -14.44 20.89
C LYS A 335 1.45 -15.58 21.07
N ASN A 336 0.25 -15.30 21.58
CA ASN A 336 -0.74 -16.33 21.94
C ASN A 336 -2.14 -15.97 21.43
N VAL A 337 -2.86 -17.00 21.03
CA VAL A 337 -4.29 -16.97 20.75
C VAL A 337 -5.00 -17.03 22.10
N ASP A 338 -5.77 -16.00 22.44
CA ASP A 338 -6.58 -16.01 23.65
C ASP A 338 -7.92 -16.68 23.34
N VAL A 339 -8.19 -17.81 23.99
CA VAL A 339 -9.46 -18.55 23.91
C VAL A 339 -10.29 -18.31 25.18
N GLY A 340 -9.75 -17.58 26.16
CA GLY A 340 -10.36 -17.30 27.46
C GLY A 340 -11.37 -16.16 27.40
N ASP A 341 -11.06 -15.08 26.69
CA ASP A 341 -11.90 -13.88 26.61
C ASP A 341 -12.26 -13.51 25.16
N GLY A 342 -13.55 -13.26 24.90
CA GLY A 342 -14.05 -12.74 23.61
C GLY A 342 -15.14 -13.57 22.93
N ILE A 343 -15.44 -13.21 21.67
CA ILE A 343 -16.41 -13.92 20.83
C ILE A 343 -15.67 -14.94 19.97
N ALA A 344 -16.09 -16.20 20.03
CA ALA A 344 -15.69 -17.24 19.10
C ALA A 344 -16.82 -17.49 18.10
N ILE A 345 -16.50 -17.50 16.81
CA ILE A 345 -17.42 -17.91 15.74
C ILE A 345 -17.12 -19.37 15.43
N VAL A 346 -18.11 -20.24 15.55
CA VAL A 346 -17.97 -21.65 15.20
C VAL A 346 -18.71 -21.91 13.90
N VAL A 347 -17.98 -22.45 12.92
CA VAL A 347 -18.50 -22.77 11.59
C VAL A 347 -18.60 -24.27 11.44
N CYS A 348 -19.78 -24.76 11.03
CA CYS A 348 -20.05 -26.17 10.75
C CYS A 348 -19.80 -26.47 9.27
N HIS A 349 -19.12 -27.58 8.99
CA HIS A 349 -18.81 -28.05 7.63
C HIS A 349 -19.65 -29.27 7.27
N ASP A 350 -19.92 -29.47 5.98
CA ASP A 350 -20.76 -30.58 5.51
C ASP A 350 -20.09 -31.94 5.76
N GLY A 351 -18.77 -32.02 5.62
CA GLY A 351 -18.01 -33.24 5.84
C GLY A 351 -16.49 -33.05 5.85
N PHE A 352 -15.76 -34.17 5.78
CA PHE A 352 -14.29 -34.19 5.79
C PHE A 352 -13.72 -34.13 4.37
N GLY A 353 -12.43 -33.80 4.23
CA GLY A 353 -11.74 -33.85 2.94
C GLY A 353 -12.27 -32.82 1.93
N GLU A 354 -12.76 -33.28 0.78
CA GLU A 354 -13.31 -32.41 -0.28
C GLU A 354 -14.64 -31.74 0.09
N PHE A 355 -15.25 -32.12 1.21
CA PHE A 355 -16.48 -31.49 1.74
C PHE A 355 -16.19 -30.54 2.91
N SER A 356 -14.91 -30.31 3.24
CA SER A 356 -14.51 -29.45 4.37
C SER A 356 -14.47 -27.96 4.04
N ASP A 357 -14.79 -27.60 2.79
CA ASP A 357 -14.99 -26.24 2.28
C ASP A 357 -16.49 -25.88 2.13
N VAL A 358 -17.38 -26.87 2.21
CA VAL A 358 -18.83 -26.67 2.13
C VAL A 358 -19.38 -26.36 3.51
N LEU A 359 -19.82 -25.12 3.71
CA LEU A 359 -20.45 -24.68 4.96
C LEU A 359 -21.91 -25.11 5.01
N VAL A 360 -22.37 -25.56 6.18
CA VAL A 360 -23.76 -25.97 6.40
C VAL A 360 -24.37 -25.23 7.57
N ASP A 361 -25.69 -25.04 7.49
CA ASP A 361 -26.45 -24.48 8.60
C ASP A 361 -26.33 -25.37 9.85
N ALA A 362 -26.07 -24.73 10.98
CA ALA A 362 -25.99 -25.39 12.28
C ALA A 362 -27.36 -25.98 12.66
N ARG A 363 -27.36 -27.21 13.15
CA ARG A 363 -28.56 -27.94 13.59
C ARG A 363 -28.71 -27.90 15.11
N GLY A 364 -29.91 -28.23 15.59
CA GLY A 364 -30.14 -28.50 17.01
C GLY A 364 -29.28 -29.68 17.47
N GLY A 365 -28.23 -29.40 18.23
CA GLY A 365 -27.19 -30.35 18.65
C GLY A 365 -25.77 -29.84 18.40
N ASP A 366 -25.56 -29.05 17.34
CA ASP A 366 -24.24 -28.50 16.99
C ASP A 366 -23.77 -27.48 18.02
N GLU A 367 -24.70 -26.81 18.72
CA GLU A 367 -24.39 -25.89 19.82
C GLU A 367 -23.67 -26.58 20.99
N VAL A 368 -24.04 -27.82 21.30
CA VAL A 368 -23.44 -28.61 22.38
C VAL A 368 -22.03 -29.04 21.99
N ILE A 369 -21.85 -29.43 20.72
CA ILE A 369 -20.55 -29.79 20.15
C ILE A 369 -19.64 -28.56 20.12
N ALA A 370 -20.13 -27.42 19.63
CA ALA A 370 -19.40 -26.16 19.59
C ALA A 370 -18.95 -25.70 20.99
N ALA A 371 -19.85 -25.75 21.98
CA ALA A 371 -19.53 -25.43 23.36
C ALA A 371 -18.47 -26.41 23.92
N GLY A 372 -18.61 -27.71 23.66
CA GLY A 372 -17.64 -28.73 24.05
C GLY A 372 -16.25 -28.50 23.42
N LEU A 373 -16.20 -28.09 22.15
CA LEU A 373 -14.96 -27.74 21.46
C LEU A 373 -14.30 -26.51 22.06
N ILE A 374 -15.06 -25.44 22.35
CA ILE A 374 -14.52 -24.22 22.98
C ILE A 374 -13.94 -24.55 24.36
N VAL A 375 -14.69 -25.26 25.21
CA VAL A 375 -14.22 -25.69 26.53
C VAL A 375 -13.00 -26.59 26.43
N GLY A 376 -12.97 -27.49 25.44
CA GLY A 376 -11.84 -28.35 25.17
C GLY A 376 -10.59 -27.57 24.73
N LEU A 377 -10.75 -26.56 23.87
CA LEU A 377 -9.67 -25.66 23.44
C LEU A 377 -9.10 -24.84 24.61
N GLN A 378 -9.97 -24.35 25.51
CA GLN A 378 -9.55 -23.64 26.72
C GLN A 378 -8.75 -24.51 27.69
N ARG A 379 -8.97 -25.84 27.66
CA ARG A 379 -8.28 -26.82 28.50
C ARG A 379 -6.95 -27.32 27.92
N LEU A 380 -6.62 -26.99 26.67
CA LEU A 380 -5.35 -27.39 26.07
C LEU A 380 -4.18 -26.73 26.79
N GLY A 381 -3.20 -27.55 27.17
CA GLY A 381 -2.00 -27.05 27.82
C GLY A 381 -1.14 -26.18 26.87
N THR A 382 -0.31 -25.31 27.45
CA THR A 382 0.67 -24.50 26.70
C THR A 382 1.60 -25.35 25.83
N ASP A 383 1.93 -26.57 26.25
CA ASP A 383 2.75 -27.50 25.48
C ASP A 383 2.02 -28.12 24.29
N GLU A 384 0.71 -28.32 24.37
CA GLU A 384 -0.10 -28.80 23.24
C GLU A 384 -0.27 -27.71 22.19
N LEU A 385 -0.52 -26.46 22.62
CA LEU A 385 -0.49 -25.29 21.76
C LEU A 385 0.91 -25.11 21.12
N ARG A 386 1.99 -25.42 21.84
CA ARG A 386 3.36 -25.39 21.32
C ARG A 386 3.62 -26.50 20.30
N ARG A 387 3.07 -27.71 20.48
CA ARG A 387 3.11 -28.81 19.47
C ARG A 387 2.31 -28.47 18.22
N MET A 388 1.15 -27.82 18.35
CA MET A 388 0.41 -27.26 17.20
C MET A 388 1.25 -26.24 16.42
N LYS A 389 2.08 -25.44 17.11
CA LYS A 389 3.07 -24.54 16.48
C LYS A 389 4.22 -25.29 15.79
N GLN A 390 4.50 -26.56 16.11
CA GLN A 390 5.57 -27.34 15.46
C GLN A 390 5.11 -28.00 14.15
N HIS A 391 3.81 -28.20 13.94
CA HIS A 391 3.23 -28.73 12.69
C HIS A 391 2.83 -27.63 11.70
N ARG A 392 3.45 -26.45 11.86
CA ARG A 392 3.38 -25.35 10.91
C ARG A 392 3.97 -25.80 9.57
N PRO A 393 3.29 -25.57 8.44
CA PRO A 393 4.02 -25.47 7.18
C PRO A 393 5.01 -24.31 7.35
N GLN A 394 6.31 -24.57 7.18
CA GLN A 394 7.28 -23.47 7.09
C GLN A 394 6.98 -22.67 5.82
N TRP A 395 7.07 -21.33 5.88
CA TRP A 395 6.91 -20.42 4.74
C TRP A 395 7.76 -20.77 3.51
N SER A 396 8.72 -21.69 3.63
CA SER A 396 9.69 -22.08 2.62
C SER A 396 9.65 -23.55 2.20
N ASP A 397 8.68 -24.37 2.64
CA ASP A 397 8.66 -25.80 2.28
C ASP A 397 8.14 -26.02 0.84
N ARG A 398 9.07 -26.09 -0.11
CA ARG A 398 8.83 -26.21 -1.57
C ARG A 398 8.71 -27.64 -2.09
N ARG A 399 8.79 -28.66 -1.23
CA ARG A 399 8.83 -30.07 -1.66
C ARG A 399 7.54 -30.57 -2.32
N PHE A 400 6.47 -29.78 -2.28
CA PHE A 400 5.14 -30.12 -2.79
C PHE A 400 4.86 -29.58 -4.21
N LEU A 401 5.77 -28.77 -4.76
CA LEU A 401 5.66 -28.13 -6.08
C LEU A 401 6.45 -28.87 -7.17
N GLN A 402 7.22 -29.90 -6.81
CA GLN A 402 7.93 -30.73 -7.77
C GLN A 402 6.96 -31.68 -8.48
N THR A 403 6.74 -31.47 -9.79
CA THR A 403 6.10 -32.45 -10.67
C THR A 403 6.85 -33.79 -10.67
N PRO A 404 6.16 -34.94 -10.61
CA PRO A 404 6.78 -36.24 -10.87
C PRO A 404 6.93 -36.43 -12.39
N TYR A 405 7.76 -35.61 -13.03
CA TYR A 405 8.23 -35.86 -14.40
C TYR A 405 9.74 -35.77 -14.42
N SER A 406 10.38 -36.78 -13.85
CA SER A 406 11.75 -37.12 -14.19
C SER A 406 11.72 -38.50 -14.86
N PRO A 407 11.74 -38.59 -16.21
CA PRO A 407 12.05 -39.84 -16.86
C PRO A 407 13.57 -39.99 -16.80
N LEU A 408 14.05 -40.86 -15.91
CA LEU A 408 15.23 -41.73 -16.04
C LEU A 408 15.80 -42.09 -14.65
N SER A 409 15.48 -43.32 -14.23
CA SER A 409 16.43 -44.28 -13.64
C SER A 409 17.18 -43.86 -12.38
N ARG A 410 16.56 -44.03 -11.21
CA ARG A 410 17.27 -44.49 -10.02
C ARG A 410 16.52 -45.66 -9.35
N PRO A 411 17.23 -46.69 -8.86
CA PRO A 411 16.59 -47.89 -8.32
C PRO A 411 15.93 -47.60 -6.97
N SER A 412 14.80 -48.26 -6.79
CA SER A 412 13.95 -48.33 -5.59
C SER A 412 14.71 -48.36 -4.27
N LEU A 413 14.34 -47.46 -3.36
CA LEU A 413 14.38 -47.69 -1.93
C LEU A 413 13.04 -47.23 -1.34
N ALA A 414 12.24 -48.24 -0.94
CA ALA A 414 11.02 -48.21 -0.15
C ALA A 414 9.89 -47.28 -0.64
N GLU A 415 8.87 -47.88 -1.25
CA GLU A 415 7.53 -47.31 -1.42
C GLU A 415 6.97 -46.88 -0.06
N SER A 416 6.97 -45.57 0.18
CA SER A 416 6.08 -44.96 1.17
C SER A 416 4.67 -44.95 0.56
N PRO A 417 3.62 -45.36 1.29
CA PRO A 417 2.26 -45.36 0.76
C PRO A 417 1.91 -43.95 0.29
N GLU A 418 1.49 -43.85 -0.97
CA GLU A 418 1.08 -42.59 -1.62
C GLU A 418 0.14 -41.82 -0.70
N ASN A 419 0.60 -40.66 -0.25
CA ASN A 419 -0.10 -39.86 0.74
C ASN A 419 -1.26 -39.13 0.04
N PRO A 420 -2.55 -39.51 0.26
CA PRO A 420 -3.70 -38.97 -0.47
C PRO A 420 -3.87 -37.45 -0.32
N CYS A 421 -3.19 -36.86 0.67
CA CYS A 421 -3.21 -35.43 0.93
C CYS A 421 -2.42 -34.60 -0.08
N GLN A 422 -1.39 -35.14 -0.73
CA GLN A 422 -0.63 -34.38 -1.73
C GLN A 422 -1.42 -34.22 -3.04
N SER A 423 -2.23 -35.22 -3.41
CA SER A 423 -3.07 -35.16 -4.61
C SER A 423 -4.23 -34.18 -4.44
N SER A 424 -4.89 -34.18 -3.26
CA SER A 424 -5.99 -33.26 -2.92
C SER A 424 -5.52 -31.79 -2.85
N PHE A 425 -4.44 -31.50 -2.12
CA PHE A 425 -3.83 -30.15 -2.08
C PHE A 425 -3.43 -29.66 -3.48
N GLY A 426 -2.80 -30.52 -4.28
CA GLY A 426 -2.42 -30.19 -5.66
C GLY A 426 -3.64 -29.92 -6.56
N LEU A 427 -4.78 -30.60 -6.34
CA LEU A 427 -6.03 -30.32 -7.06
C LEU A 427 -6.60 -28.95 -6.69
N THR A 428 -6.57 -28.59 -5.41
CA THR A 428 -7.10 -27.32 -4.90
C THR A 428 -6.26 -26.12 -5.36
N CYS A 429 -4.92 -26.18 -5.28
CA CYS A 429 -4.05 -25.14 -5.86
C CYS A 429 -4.24 -24.99 -7.37
N ARG A 430 -4.47 -26.10 -8.10
CA ARG A 430 -4.78 -26.07 -9.54
C ARG A 430 -6.15 -25.49 -9.85
N ALA A 431 -7.14 -25.69 -8.99
CA ALA A 431 -8.45 -25.06 -9.13
C ALA A 431 -8.36 -23.54 -8.84
N HIS A 432 -7.63 -23.14 -7.79
CA HIS A 432 -7.40 -21.74 -7.46
C HIS A 432 -6.69 -21.00 -8.60
N SER A 433 -5.59 -21.58 -9.09
CA SER A 433 -4.84 -21.06 -10.22
C SER A 433 -5.74 -20.90 -11.47
N ARG A 434 -6.66 -21.84 -11.71
CA ARG A 434 -7.64 -21.75 -12.81
C ARG A 434 -8.64 -20.63 -12.61
N GLU A 435 -9.15 -20.43 -11.40
CA GLU A 435 -10.10 -19.35 -11.09
C GLU A 435 -9.45 -17.96 -11.18
N VAL A 436 -8.28 -17.78 -10.56
CA VAL A 436 -7.50 -16.54 -10.65
C VAL A 436 -7.18 -16.23 -12.12
N ARG A 437 -6.74 -17.23 -12.88
CA ARG A 437 -6.50 -17.10 -14.32
C ARG A 437 -7.75 -16.67 -15.08
N THR A 438 -8.90 -17.28 -14.77
CA THR A 438 -10.18 -16.96 -15.43
C THR A 438 -10.63 -15.53 -15.09
N ALA A 439 -10.47 -15.11 -13.83
CA ALA A 439 -10.78 -13.74 -13.41
C ALA A 439 -9.87 -12.70 -14.07
N VAL A 440 -8.57 -12.97 -14.13
CA VAL A 440 -7.58 -12.11 -14.81
C VAL A 440 -7.85 -12.07 -16.32
N ASP A 441 -8.11 -13.20 -16.97
CA ASP A 441 -8.48 -13.28 -18.39
C ASP A 441 -9.76 -12.48 -18.67
N HIS A 442 -10.79 -12.61 -17.82
CA HIS A 442 -12.00 -11.81 -17.95
C HIS A 442 -11.73 -10.30 -17.89
N ARG A 443 -10.92 -9.84 -16.92
CA ARG A 443 -10.56 -8.42 -16.78
C ARG A 443 -9.74 -7.91 -17.95
N ILE A 444 -8.81 -8.71 -18.44
CA ILE A 444 -8.00 -8.39 -19.62
C ILE A 444 -8.88 -8.32 -20.87
N ASN A 445 -9.76 -9.29 -21.09
CA ASN A 445 -10.69 -9.28 -22.21
C ASN A 445 -11.65 -8.07 -22.14
N ARG A 446 -11.95 -7.55 -20.95
CA ARG A 446 -12.68 -6.27 -20.80
C ARG A 446 -11.86 -5.08 -21.33
N VAL A 447 -10.57 -5.01 -21.02
CA VAL A 447 -9.65 -3.97 -21.54
C VAL A 447 -9.48 -4.10 -23.05
N LEU A 448 -9.27 -5.32 -23.56
CA LEU A 448 -9.15 -5.59 -24.99
C LEU A 448 -10.47 -5.32 -25.72
N GLY A 449 -11.61 -5.62 -25.10
CA GLY A 449 -12.94 -5.31 -25.62
C GLY A 449 -13.22 -3.82 -25.78
N ALA A 450 -12.57 -2.97 -24.99
CA ALA A 450 -12.64 -1.51 -25.15
C ALA A 450 -11.87 -1.00 -26.38
N ILE A 451 -10.86 -1.75 -26.83
CA ILE A 451 -10.09 -1.47 -28.05
C ILE A 451 -10.77 -2.12 -29.26
N ALA A 452 -11.41 -3.27 -29.07
CA ALA A 452 -12.15 -3.97 -30.11
C ALA A 452 -13.35 -3.14 -30.60
N CYS A 453 -13.47 -3.01 -31.92
CA CYS A 453 -14.52 -2.26 -32.62
C CYS A 453 -14.82 -2.99 -33.94
N ASP A 454 -15.82 -2.53 -34.69
CA ASP A 454 -16.12 -3.08 -36.01
C ASP A 454 -14.86 -3.12 -36.90
N GLY A 455 -14.44 -4.32 -37.28
CA GLY A 455 -13.23 -4.58 -38.08
C GLY A 455 -11.99 -5.04 -37.30
N VAL A 456 -11.98 -4.90 -35.97
CA VAL A 456 -10.87 -5.34 -35.08
C VAL A 456 -11.41 -6.14 -33.90
N THR A 457 -10.99 -7.41 -33.82
CA THR A 457 -11.41 -8.35 -32.77
C THR A 457 -10.37 -8.45 -31.64
N ILE A 458 -10.77 -8.99 -30.49
CA ILE A 458 -9.84 -9.31 -29.38
C ILE A 458 -8.68 -10.20 -29.86
N PRO A 459 -8.90 -11.29 -30.62
CA PRO A 459 -7.81 -12.07 -31.22
C PRO A 459 -6.82 -11.25 -32.05
N ASP A 460 -7.31 -10.31 -32.88
CA ASP A 460 -6.43 -9.44 -33.67
C ASP A 460 -5.51 -8.61 -32.76
N ILE A 461 -6.05 -8.03 -31.68
CA ILE A 461 -5.26 -7.23 -30.72
C ILE A 461 -4.23 -8.10 -30.01
N LYS A 462 -4.61 -9.31 -29.55
CA LYS A 462 -3.67 -10.27 -28.95
C LYS A 462 -2.56 -10.63 -29.94
N GLN A 463 -2.88 -10.84 -31.21
CA GLN A 463 -1.90 -11.14 -32.26
C GLN A 463 -0.92 -9.99 -32.48
N VAL A 464 -1.38 -8.75 -32.51
CA VAL A 464 -0.49 -7.58 -32.64
C VAL A 464 0.38 -7.41 -31.39
N LEU A 465 -0.16 -7.56 -30.18
CA LEU A 465 0.64 -7.57 -28.94
C LEU A 465 1.76 -8.62 -29.00
N LYS A 466 1.47 -9.83 -29.52
CA LYS A 466 2.45 -10.89 -29.72
C LYS A 466 3.50 -10.50 -30.76
N GLN A 467 3.07 -10.04 -31.93
CA GLN A 467 3.94 -9.70 -33.06
C GLN A 467 4.89 -8.57 -32.71
N THR A 468 4.40 -7.53 -32.03
CA THR A 468 5.20 -6.35 -31.73
C THR A 468 5.96 -6.45 -30.43
N SER A 469 5.70 -7.47 -29.59
CA SER A 469 6.13 -7.48 -28.19
C SER A 469 5.70 -6.20 -27.45
N GLY A 470 4.54 -5.65 -27.82
CA GLY A 470 3.95 -4.50 -27.18
C GLY A 470 3.20 -4.87 -25.90
N TYR A 471 2.83 -3.85 -25.13
CA TYR A 471 1.98 -4.03 -23.96
C TYR A 471 1.06 -2.83 -23.73
N ILE A 472 -0.10 -3.10 -23.15
CA ILE A 472 -1.04 -2.09 -22.65
C ILE A 472 -0.64 -1.79 -21.21
N HIS A 473 -0.47 -0.53 -20.83
CA HIS A 473 0.00 -0.15 -19.49
C HIS A 473 -0.87 0.95 -18.84
N GLY A 474 -0.42 1.46 -17.70
CA GLY A 474 -1.11 2.50 -16.95
C GLY A 474 -2.34 1.94 -16.25
N MET A 475 -3.39 2.76 -16.15
CA MET A 475 -4.62 2.36 -15.46
C MET A 475 -5.29 1.14 -16.12
N ALA A 476 -5.24 1.04 -17.45
CA ALA A 476 -5.76 -0.11 -18.18
C ALA A 476 -4.99 -1.40 -17.85
N GLY A 477 -3.67 -1.31 -17.67
CA GLY A 477 -2.84 -2.43 -17.22
C GLY A 477 -3.13 -2.83 -15.76
N LEU A 478 -3.28 -1.85 -14.87
CA LEU A 478 -3.60 -2.06 -13.45
C LEU A 478 -4.96 -2.76 -13.24
N LEU A 479 -5.95 -2.46 -14.09
CA LEU A 479 -7.28 -3.07 -14.00
C LEU A 479 -7.29 -4.59 -14.13
N ALA A 480 -6.28 -5.21 -14.73
CA ALA A 480 -6.14 -6.67 -14.74
C ALA A 480 -5.98 -7.23 -13.32
N PHE A 481 -5.41 -6.46 -12.41
CA PHE A 481 -5.09 -6.86 -11.04
C PHE A 481 -6.11 -6.41 -10.00
N LEU A 482 -6.95 -5.40 -10.30
CA LEU A 482 -7.91 -4.90 -9.32
C LEU A 482 -9.15 -5.82 -9.20
N PRO A 483 -9.62 -6.11 -7.97
CA PRO A 483 -10.87 -6.85 -7.77
C PRO A 483 -12.09 -6.09 -8.29
N GLY A 484 -13.14 -6.84 -8.65
CA GLY A 484 -14.41 -6.29 -9.09
C GLY A 484 -14.45 -5.77 -10.53
N GLN A 485 -15.48 -4.97 -10.83
CA GLN A 485 -15.75 -4.38 -12.14
C GLN A 485 -15.53 -2.86 -12.15
N SER A 486 -14.31 -2.42 -11.80
CA SER A 486 -13.97 -0.99 -11.85
C SER A 486 -14.20 -0.42 -13.26
N PRO A 487 -14.66 0.84 -13.39
CA PRO A 487 -14.87 1.46 -14.69
C PRO A 487 -13.57 1.50 -15.49
N LEU A 488 -13.66 1.22 -16.80
CA LEU A 488 -12.50 1.31 -17.70
C LEU A 488 -12.08 2.78 -17.88
N PRO A 489 -10.77 3.08 -17.89
CA PRO A 489 -10.30 4.42 -18.25
C PRO A 489 -10.67 4.70 -19.70
N LYS A 490 -11.15 5.92 -19.99
CA LYS A 490 -11.46 6.33 -21.37
C LYS A 490 -10.20 6.41 -22.24
N GLU A 491 -9.03 6.63 -21.62
CA GLU A 491 -7.73 6.60 -22.30
C GLU A 491 -7.01 5.29 -22.00
N ILE A 492 -6.57 4.59 -23.06
CA ILE A 492 -5.83 3.34 -22.99
C ILE A 492 -4.43 3.59 -23.57
N GLN A 493 -3.40 3.29 -22.79
CA GLN A 493 -2.01 3.52 -23.19
C GLN A 493 -1.36 2.22 -23.66
N ILE A 494 -0.71 2.26 -24.81
CA ILE A 494 -0.02 1.14 -25.43
C ILE A 494 1.42 1.56 -25.69
N ALA A 495 2.38 0.75 -25.25
CA ALA A 495 3.79 0.92 -25.60
C ALA A 495 4.21 -0.18 -26.57
N THR A 496 4.99 0.19 -27.59
CA THR A 496 5.52 -0.75 -28.58
C THR A 496 6.98 -0.44 -28.90
N PRO A 497 7.84 -1.46 -29.14
CA PRO A 497 9.24 -1.24 -29.52
C PRO A 497 9.42 -0.40 -30.78
N CYS A 498 10.62 0.13 -30.97
CA CYS A 498 10.99 0.84 -32.18
C CYS A 498 10.71 0.00 -33.44
N SER A 499 10.19 0.63 -34.48
CA SER A 499 9.92 0.02 -35.78
C SER A 499 8.78 -1.00 -35.81
N THR A 500 8.04 -1.17 -34.71
CA THR A 500 6.89 -2.09 -34.65
C THR A 500 5.53 -1.39 -34.73
N ARG A 501 5.51 -0.05 -34.71
CA ARG A 501 4.29 0.77 -34.79
C ARG A 501 3.41 0.48 -36.01
N GLY A 502 4.02 0.07 -37.13
CA GLY A 502 3.30 -0.23 -38.37
C GLY A 502 2.20 -1.29 -38.21
N ALA A 503 2.43 -2.32 -37.39
CA ALA A 503 1.44 -3.37 -37.15
C ALA A 503 0.19 -2.83 -36.42
N TRP A 504 0.37 -1.89 -35.49
CA TRP A 504 -0.73 -1.22 -34.81
C TRP A 504 -1.51 -0.28 -35.72
N LEU A 505 -0.82 0.43 -36.63
CA LEU A 505 -1.48 1.28 -37.62
C LEU A 505 -2.36 0.45 -38.55
N GLN A 506 -1.82 -0.64 -39.11
CA GLN A 506 -2.58 -1.57 -39.95
C GLN A 506 -3.79 -2.18 -39.22
N LEU A 507 -3.63 -2.46 -37.92
CA LEU A 507 -4.75 -2.93 -37.09
C LEU A 507 -5.83 -1.85 -36.99
N PHE A 508 -5.49 -0.64 -36.59
CA PHE A 508 -6.49 0.41 -36.36
C PHE A 508 -7.10 0.97 -37.64
N GLU A 509 -6.41 0.93 -38.78
CA GLU A 509 -6.96 1.28 -40.10
C GLU A 509 -8.17 0.41 -40.50
N ARG A 510 -8.29 -0.81 -39.94
CA ARG A 510 -9.46 -1.68 -40.14
C ARG A 510 -10.71 -1.16 -39.44
N ILE A 511 -10.59 -0.25 -38.46
CA ILE A 511 -11.73 0.29 -37.71
C ILE A 511 -12.37 1.43 -38.49
N ARG A 512 -13.62 1.24 -38.91
CA ARG A 512 -14.36 2.24 -39.67
C ARG A 512 -14.56 3.52 -38.84
N GLY A 513 -14.15 4.66 -39.39
CA GLY A 513 -14.37 5.97 -38.77
C GLY A 513 -13.42 6.32 -37.62
N VAL A 514 -12.34 5.55 -37.42
CA VAL A 514 -11.27 5.94 -36.51
C VAL A 514 -10.65 7.26 -36.97
N ARG A 515 -10.44 8.19 -36.04
CA ARG A 515 -9.64 9.39 -36.30
C ARG A 515 -8.30 9.22 -35.61
N SER A 516 -7.21 9.59 -36.26
CA SER A 516 -5.88 9.51 -35.65
C SER A 516 -5.11 10.82 -35.75
N TYR A 517 -4.23 11.04 -34.79
CA TYR A 517 -3.24 12.11 -34.79
C TYR A 517 -1.88 11.51 -34.44
N HIS A 518 -0.84 11.88 -35.19
CA HIS A 518 0.51 11.36 -35.02
C HIS A 518 1.47 12.50 -34.75
N ARG A 519 2.20 12.42 -33.64
CA ARG A 519 3.19 13.40 -33.22
C ARG A 519 4.55 12.72 -33.15
N TRP A 520 5.50 13.24 -33.94
CA TRP A 520 6.91 12.93 -33.74
C TRP A 520 7.37 13.64 -32.47
N VAL A 521 7.93 12.86 -31.54
CA VAL A 521 8.29 13.37 -30.23
C VAL A 521 9.78 13.68 -30.24
N GLU A 522 10.13 14.93 -30.49
CA GLU A 522 11.54 15.34 -30.63
C GLU A 522 12.25 15.52 -29.28
N ASN A 523 11.51 15.89 -28.23
CA ASN A 523 12.08 16.38 -26.97
C ASN A 523 11.68 15.59 -25.71
N ASP A 524 11.09 14.40 -25.85
CA ASP A 524 10.74 13.61 -24.66
C ASP A 524 11.91 12.69 -24.28
N TYR A 525 12.82 13.31 -23.52
CA TYR A 525 13.99 12.68 -22.95
C TYR A 525 13.72 12.37 -21.48
N TYR A 526 14.16 11.20 -21.06
CA TYR A 526 14.36 10.92 -19.65
C TYR A 526 15.87 10.93 -19.41
N ASP A 527 16.33 12.00 -18.79
CA ASP A 527 17.75 12.37 -18.71
C ASP A 527 18.34 12.58 -20.11
N THR A 528 19.15 11.64 -20.62
CA THR A 528 19.79 11.71 -21.95
C THR A 528 19.20 10.75 -22.98
N VAL A 529 18.30 9.85 -22.55
CA VAL A 529 17.72 8.83 -23.43
C VAL A 529 16.35 9.30 -23.90
N ARG A 530 16.22 9.44 -25.21
CA ARG A 530 14.93 9.66 -25.85
C ARG A 530 14.06 8.43 -25.58
N ILE A 531 12.95 8.57 -24.86
CA ILE A 531 12.07 7.42 -24.56
C ILE A 531 11.14 7.17 -25.74
N ASP A 532 10.49 8.23 -26.20
CA ASP A 532 9.52 8.17 -27.28
C ASP A 532 10.14 8.59 -28.62
N LYS A 533 9.90 7.77 -29.63
CA LYS A 533 10.13 8.14 -31.02
C LYS A 533 8.89 8.83 -31.59
N VAL A 534 7.72 8.19 -31.44
CA VAL A 534 6.45 8.66 -32.01
C VAL A 534 5.30 8.36 -31.07
N GLN A 535 4.40 9.33 -30.93
CA GLN A 535 3.13 9.16 -30.24
C GLN A 535 1.99 9.19 -31.26
N SER A 536 1.09 8.22 -31.20
CA SER A 536 -0.08 8.11 -32.08
C SER A 536 -1.33 8.00 -31.22
N VAL A 537 -2.27 8.93 -31.40
CA VAL A 537 -3.54 8.97 -30.67
C VAL A 537 -4.65 8.57 -31.62
N PHE A 538 -5.47 7.58 -31.24
CA PHE A 538 -6.61 7.10 -32.01
C PHE A 538 -7.90 7.34 -31.21
N PHE A 539 -8.87 8.00 -31.84
CA PHE A 539 -10.21 8.21 -31.30
C PHE A 539 -11.13 7.13 -31.88
N LEU A 540 -11.48 6.15 -31.04
CA LEU A 540 -12.30 5.02 -31.45
C LEU A 540 -13.80 5.40 -31.50
N PRO A 541 -14.60 4.77 -32.36
CA PRO A 541 -16.05 5.06 -32.46
C PRO A 541 -16.83 4.84 -31.17
N ASN A 542 -16.34 3.95 -30.29
CA ASN A 542 -16.93 3.64 -28.99
C ASN A 542 -16.54 4.65 -27.88
N LYS A 543 -15.97 5.82 -28.23
CA LYS A 543 -15.57 6.91 -27.33
C LYS A 543 -14.35 6.61 -26.45
N PHE A 544 -13.61 5.54 -26.70
CA PHE A 544 -12.29 5.33 -26.11
C PHE A 544 -11.20 6.03 -26.93
N VAL A 545 -10.14 6.43 -26.25
CA VAL A 545 -8.94 7.02 -26.85
C VAL A 545 -7.78 6.08 -26.62
N VAL A 546 -7.10 5.65 -27.69
CA VAL A 546 -5.91 4.82 -27.60
C VAL A 546 -4.67 5.68 -27.86
N ASN A 547 -3.74 5.68 -26.92
CA ASN A 547 -2.48 6.40 -26.97
C ASN A 547 -1.33 5.41 -27.16
N LEU A 548 -0.87 5.26 -28.39
CA LEU A 548 0.22 4.37 -28.79
C LEU A 548 1.55 5.12 -28.80
N ARG A 549 2.49 4.68 -27.95
CA ARG A 549 3.85 5.20 -27.86
C ARG A 549 4.83 4.19 -28.47
N GLU A 550 5.49 4.60 -29.55
CA GLU A 550 6.62 3.86 -30.12
C GLU A 550 7.91 4.33 -29.46
N THR A 551 8.65 3.40 -28.87
CA THR A 551 9.90 3.73 -28.17
C THR A 551 11.04 3.95 -29.16
N SER A 552 12.11 4.59 -28.71
CA SER A 552 13.37 4.69 -29.47
C SER A 552 14.21 3.40 -29.40
N SER A 553 13.79 2.41 -28.61
CA SER A 553 14.55 1.21 -28.25
C SER A 553 13.89 -0.05 -28.83
N GLU A 554 14.66 -1.12 -29.01
CA GLU A 554 14.14 -2.45 -29.37
C GLU A 554 13.23 -3.06 -28.29
N SER A 555 13.16 -2.44 -27.11
CA SER A 555 12.20 -2.77 -26.06
C SER A 555 11.17 -1.67 -25.86
N ALA A 556 9.93 -2.06 -25.57
CA ALA A 556 8.91 -1.13 -25.12
C ALA A 556 9.14 -0.68 -23.66
N MET A 557 9.92 -1.43 -22.85
CA MET A 557 10.07 -1.23 -21.41
C MET A 557 10.41 0.19 -20.93
N PRO A 558 11.26 0.98 -21.62
CA PRO A 558 11.54 2.35 -21.21
C PRO A 558 10.27 3.20 -20.99
N VAL A 559 9.21 2.98 -21.77
CA VAL A 559 7.93 3.70 -21.60
C VAL A 559 7.22 3.29 -20.30
N LEU A 560 7.17 2.01 -19.95
CA LEU A 560 6.59 1.55 -18.68
C LEU A 560 7.36 2.11 -17.48
N LEU A 561 8.68 2.19 -17.60
CA LEU A 561 9.56 2.65 -16.51
C LEU A 561 9.59 4.17 -16.38
N SER A 562 9.19 4.89 -17.44
CA SER A 562 8.97 6.33 -17.40
C SER A 562 7.69 6.72 -16.66
N GLN A 563 6.82 5.76 -16.33
CA GLN A 563 5.60 6.02 -15.57
C GLN A 563 5.96 6.49 -14.18
N ARG A 564 5.62 7.75 -13.87
CA ARG A 564 5.97 8.42 -12.59
C ARG A 564 5.23 7.86 -11.38
N ILE A 565 4.20 7.03 -11.59
CA ILE A 565 3.33 6.50 -10.54
C ILE A 565 3.55 4.98 -10.42
N THR A 566 4.09 4.53 -9.28
CA THR A 566 4.42 3.12 -9.02
C THR A 566 3.26 2.12 -9.19
N PRO A 567 2.01 2.38 -8.76
CA PRO A 567 0.91 1.45 -9.03
C PRO A 567 0.53 1.34 -10.52
N LEU A 568 0.99 2.25 -11.37
CA LEU A 568 0.74 2.22 -12.82
C LEU A 568 1.81 1.45 -13.62
N ALA A 569 2.84 0.93 -12.94
CA ALA A 569 3.84 0.03 -13.53
C ALA A 569 3.29 -1.41 -13.71
N CYS A 570 2.05 -1.50 -14.19
CA CYS A 570 1.33 -2.70 -14.52
C CYS A 570 1.12 -2.75 -16.03
N ALA A 571 1.19 -3.94 -16.61
CA ALA A 571 1.07 -4.11 -18.04
C ALA A 571 0.39 -5.41 -18.44
N ILE A 572 -0.34 -5.37 -19.55
CA ILE A 572 -0.95 -6.51 -20.22
C ILE A 572 -0.20 -6.70 -21.53
N SER A 573 0.46 -7.84 -21.68
CA SER A 573 1.05 -8.28 -22.94
C SER A 573 0.31 -9.51 -23.47
N TYR A 574 0.82 -10.12 -24.53
CA TYR A 574 0.24 -11.34 -25.08
C TYR A 574 0.36 -12.49 -24.07
N GLY A 575 -0.78 -12.98 -23.58
CA GLY A 575 -0.87 -14.14 -22.69
C GLY A 575 -0.37 -13.94 -21.27
N MET A 576 0.22 -12.78 -20.96
CA MET A 576 0.65 -12.40 -19.62
C MET A 576 0.14 -11.01 -19.20
N ALA A 577 -0.12 -10.84 -17.92
CA ALA A 577 -0.17 -9.55 -17.26
C ALA A 577 0.90 -9.52 -16.18
N PHE A 578 1.60 -8.40 -16.01
CA PHE A 578 2.67 -8.28 -15.04
C PHE A 578 2.70 -6.92 -14.33
N THR A 579 3.38 -6.89 -13.19
CA THR A 579 3.68 -5.70 -12.39
C THR A 579 5.15 -5.67 -12.01
N LEU A 580 5.75 -4.48 -11.99
CA LEU A 580 7.14 -4.26 -11.57
C LEU A 580 7.29 -4.07 -10.05
N TYR A 581 6.18 -3.87 -9.31
CA TYR A 581 6.19 -3.62 -7.87
C TYR A 581 5.09 -4.47 -7.20
N PRO A 582 5.37 -5.75 -6.92
CA PRO A 582 4.39 -6.71 -6.44
C PRO A 582 3.91 -6.32 -5.06
N SER A 583 4.74 -5.64 -4.25
CA SER A 583 4.40 -5.09 -2.93
C SER A 583 3.10 -4.29 -2.95
N ASP A 584 2.86 -3.52 -4.01
CA ASP A 584 1.72 -2.60 -4.13
C ASP A 584 0.44 -3.36 -4.53
N ILE A 585 0.60 -4.56 -5.09
CA ILE A 585 -0.48 -5.52 -5.41
C ILE A 585 -0.61 -6.63 -4.34
N LYS A 586 0.41 -6.79 -3.49
CA LYS A 586 0.60 -7.89 -2.54
C LYS A 586 -0.54 -7.99 -1.53
N GLY A 587 -1.13 -6.86 -1.16
CA GLY A 587 -2.29 -6.81 -0.27
C GLY A 587 -3.63 -7.18 -0.92
N ARG A 588 -3.68 -7.45 -2.24
CA ARG A 588 -4.95 -7.58 -2.98
C ARG A 588 -5.06 -8.79 -3.91
N VAL A 589 -3.96 -9.43 -4.32
CA VAL A 589 -3.98 -10.50 -5.35
C VAL A 589 -3.11 -11.72 -5.01
N LEU A 590 -2.17 -11.62 -4.07
CA LEU A 590 -1.26 -12.72 -3.75
C LEU A 590 -1.72 -13.45 -2.50
N ASP A 591 -2.45 -14.55 -2.70
CA ASP A 591 -2.41 -15.66 -1.76
C ASP A 591 -1.00 -16.28 -1.79
N SER A 592 -0.52 -16.69 -0.63
CA SER A 592 0.85 -17.16 -0.36
C SER A 592 1.27 -18.42 -1.14
N ALA A 593 0.36 -19.01 -1.91
CA ALA A 593 0.55 -20.23 -2.69
C ALA A 593 1.43 -20.08 -3.96
N PHE A 594 1.83 -18.86 -4.35
CA PHE A 594 2.44 -18.61 -5.67
C PHE A 594 3.87 -17.99 -5.64
N ASN A 595 4.64 -18.23 -4.57
CA ASN A 595 6.03 -17.77 -4.47
C ASN A 595 7.06 -18.84 -4.89
N ASP A 596 7.19 -19.05 -6.20
CA ASP A 596 8.32 -19.76 -6.84
C ASP A 596 9.02 -18.76 -7.79
N ASP A 597 10.33 -18.53 -7.81
CA ASP A 597 11.50 -19.38 -7.56
C ASP A 597 12.72 -18.53 -7.10
N TYR A 598 13.70 -19.21 -6.49
CA TYR A 598 15.10 -18.73 -6.48
C TYR A 598 15.82 -19.47 -7.61
N PRO A 599 16.62 -18.81 -8.47
CA PRO A 599 17.23 -19.49 -9.61
C PRO A 599 18.35 -20.47 -9.19
N PRO A 600 18.53 -21.58 -9.90
CA PRO A 600 19.58 -22.58 -9.63
C PRO A 600 21.00 -22.06 -9.96
N ASP A 601 22.03 -22.57 -9.28
CA ASP A 601 23.42 -22.05 -9.31
C ASP A 601 24.08 -22.02 -10.71
N TRP A 602 23.65 -22.88 -11.65
CA TRP A 602 24.15 -22.86 -13.02
C TRP A 602 23.65 -21.63 -13.81
N PHE A 603 22.53 -21.04 -13.40
CA PHE A 603 21.98 -19.80 -13.95
C PHE A 603 22.78 -18.57 -13.48
N LEU A 604 23.16 -18.49 -12.19
CA LEU A 604 24.05 -17.43 -11.68
C LEU A 604 25.42 -17.42 -12.40
N SER A 605 25.90 -18.60 -12.78
CA SER A 605 27.13 -18.78 -13.54
C SER A 605 27.02 -18.33 -15.02
N ALA A 606 25.82 -18.41 -15.62
CA ALA A 606 25.56 -17.97 -17.00
C ALA A 606 25.37 -16.45 -17.13
N VAL A 607 24.75 -15.81 -16.14
CA VAL A 607 24.53 -14.33 -16.05
C VAL A 607 25.84 -13.55 -15.83
N SER A 608 26.91 -14.27 -15.44
CA SER A 608 28.27 -13.74 -15.27
C SER A 608 29.05 -13.57 -16.60
N ARG A 609 28.55 -14.08 -17.74
CA ARG A 609 29.20 -13.90 -19.05
C ARG A 609 28.77 -12.58 -19.69
N LYS A 610 29.75 -11.67 -19.86
CA LYS A 610 29.60 -10.33 -20.46
C LYS A 610 29.03 -10.41 -21.88
N ALA A 611 27.88 -9.77 -22.12
CA ALA A 611 27.53 -9.27 -23.45
C ALA A 611 28.24 -7.92 -23.67
N GLY A 612 28.97 -7.78 -24.77
CA GLY A 612 29.78 -6.59 -25.07
C GLY A 612 28.98 -5.49 -25.74
N PHE A 613 28.71 -4.40 -25.04
CA PHE A 613 28.30 -3.12 -25.62
C PHE A 613 29.54 -2.27 -25.98
N ASN A 614 30.44 -2.81 -26.80
CA ASN A 614 31.69 -2.13 -27.16
C ASN A 614 31.52 -1.01 -28.21
N ASN A 615 30.33 -0.77 -28.75
CA ASN A 615 30.14 0.18 -29.87
C ASN A 615 29.49 1.52 -29.46
N VAL A 616 29.54 1.91 -28.18
CA VAL A 616 29.29 3.32 -27.77
C VAL A 616 30.62 4.03 -27.55
N ALA A 617 31.52 3.87 -28.52
CA ALA A 617 32.72 4.66 -28.69
C ALA A 617 32.66 5.21 -30.10
N ASP A 618 32.09 6.40 -30.25
CA ASP A 618 32.74 7.52 -30.92
C ASP A 618 31.80 8.73 -31.01
N GLU A 619 32.40 9.91 -30.88
CA GLU A 619 31.82 11.25 -31.07
C GLU A 619 31.01 11.89 -29.93
N ARG A 620 31.69 12.33 -28.87
CA ARG A 620 32.28 13.69 -28.79
C ARG A 620 32.83 13.95 -27.39
N VAL A 621 34.10 14.30 -27.38
CA VAL A 621 34.91 14.69 -26.23
C VAL A 621 34.41 16.02 -25.68
N ILE A 622 33.84 16.00 -24.46
CA ILE A 622 33.95 17.11 -23.50
C ILE A 622 34.37 16.44 -22.19
N ALA A 623 35.67 16.46 -21.90
CA ALA A 623 36.21 15.94 -20.66
C ALA A 623 36.35 17.07 -19.62
N PRO A 624 35.84 16.90 -18.40
CA PRO A 624 36.45 17.45 -17.21
C PRO A 624 37.41 16.42 -16.60
N GLN A 625 38.53 16.90 -16.08
CA GLN A 625 39.53 16.08 -15.38
C GLN A 625 38.94 15.43 -14.13
N GLY A 626 38.81 14.11 -14.17
CA GLY A 626 38.42 13.25 -13.07
C GLY A 626 37.98 11.91 -13.62
N ASN A 627 38.46 10.79 -13.05
CA ASN A 627 38.08 9.43 -13.47
C ASN A 627 36.62 9.08 -13.11
N CYS A 628 35.70 10.02 -13.22
CA CYS A 628 34.27 9.76 -13.14
C CYS A 628 33.70 9.75 -14.56
N ALA A 629 33.92 8.65 -15.27
CA ALA A 629 33.10 8.36 -16.42
C ALA A 629 31.67 8.20 -15.91
N LEU A 630 30.77 9.09 -16.32
CA LEU A 630 29.31 8.93 -16.28
C LEU A 630 28.93 7.69 -17.12
N ARG A 631 29.31 6.52 -16.62
CA ARG A 631 28.86 5.23 -17.09
C ARG A 631 27.78 4.82 -16.12
N TRP A 632 26.58 4.74 -16.67
CA TRP A 632 25.51 3.91 -16.18
C TRP A 632 26.03 2.74 -15.33
N ARG A 633 25.55 2.60 -14.08
CA ARG A 633 26.01 1.53 -13.18
C ARG A 633 25.09 0.31 -13.29
N ARG A 634 25.71 -0.87 -13.37
CA ARG A 634 25.06 -2.19 -13.26
C ARG A 634 24.85 -2.49 -11.77
N SER A 635 23.64 -2.32 -11.27
CA SER A 635 23.20 -2.84 -9.96
C SER A 635 22.12 -3.90 -10.18
N SER A 636 22.25 -5.04 -9.52
CA SER A 636 21.33 -6.18 -9.59
C SER A 636 19.92 -5.85 -9.08
N GLY A 637 18.89 -6.36 -9.76
CA GLY A 637 17.55 -6.56 -9.21
C GLY A 637 16.48 -5.52 -9.57
N CYS A 638 15.65 -5.83 -10.58
CA CYS A 638 14.21 -5.56 -10.46
C CYS A 638 13.68 -6.51 -9.37
N HIS A 639 13.78 -6.12 -8.10
CA HIS A 639 13.26 -6.96 -7.02
C HIS A 639 11.73 -7.08 -7.14
N GLY A 640 11.30 -8.28 -7.52
CA GLY A 640 9.90 -8.67 -7.60
C GLY A 640 9.24 -8.19 -8.89
N MET A 641 9.21 -9.01 -9.94
CA MET A 641 8.20 -8.86 -10.98
C MET A 641 7.11 -9.90 -10.71
N GLY A 642 5.88 -9.47 -10.45
CA GLY A 642 4.75 -10.36 -10.33
C GLY A 642 4.15 -10.57 -11.71
N SER A 643 3.97 -11.82 -12.14
CA SER A 643 3.35 -12.09 -13.44
C SER A 643 2.28 -13.16 -13.34
N PHE A 644 1.21 -12.98 -14.11
CA PHE A 644 0.08 -13.88 -14.17
C PHE A 644 -0.18 -14.25 -15.63
N TYR A 645 -0.05 -15.55 -15.92
CA TYR A 645 -0.47 -16.10 -17.20
C TYR A 645 -1.99 -16.12 -17.25
N TRP A 646 -2.57 -15.49 -18.28
CA TRP A 646 -4.02 -15.43 -18.44
C TRP A 646 -4.49 -16.22 -19.67
N THR A 647 -3.61 -16.51 -20.63
CA THR A 647 -3.87 -17.41 -21.78
C THR A 647 -2.71 -18.40 -21.91
N PRO A 648 -2.93 -19.66 -22.36
CA PRO A 648 -1.83 -20.60 -22.56
C PRO A 648 -0.85 -20.05 -23.59
N LEU A 649 0.42 -19.98 -23.22
CA LEU A 649 1.48 -19.58 -24.13
C LEU A 649 1.82 -20.78 -25.02
N PRO A 650 1.82 -20.65 -26.36
CA PRO A 650 2.42 -21.67 -27.23
C PRO A 650 3.92 -21.78 -26.91
N GLY A 651 4.52 -22.96 -27.10
CA GLY A 651 5.86 -23.33 -26.58
C GLY A 651 7.02 -22.37 -26.88
N ASP A 652 6.92 -21.54 -27.92
CA ASP A 652 7.95 -20.55 -28.30
C ASP A 652 7.49 -19.09 -28.06
N GLY A 653 6.29 -18.91 -27.55
CA GLY A 653 5.67 -17.60 -27.32
C GLY A 653 6.15 -16.99 -26.01
N ASN A 654 7.37 -16.49 -25.98
CA ASN A 654 7.77 -15.58 -24.91
C ASN A 654 7.18 -14.20 -25.20
N PRO A 655 6.23 -13.68 -24.41
CA PRO A 655 5.91 -12.26 -24.48
C PRO A 655 7.23 -11.51 -24.28
N GLY A 656 7.47 -10.41 -25.00
CA GLY A 656 8.71 -9.63 -24.93
C GLY A 656 9.01 -8.98 -23.57
N ILE A 657 8.37 -9.48 -22.52
CA ILE A 657 8.81 -9.42 -21.14
C ILE A 657 10.12 -10.24 -21.06
N PRO A 658 11.23 -9.67 -20.58
CA PRO A 658 12.44 -10.46 -20.38
C PRO A 658 12.14 -11.60 -19.40
N TRP A 659 12.14 -12.85 -19.90
CA TRP A 659 12.11 -14.03 -19.06
C TRP A 659 13.37 -14.02 -18.20
N GLY A 660 13.21 -13.70 -16.91
CA GLY A 660 14.32 -13.48 -15.98
C GLY A 660 14.94 -12.08 -16.02
N GLY A 661 14.12 -11.02 -16.07
CA GLY A 661 14.61 -9.64 -16.15
C GLY A 661 15.53 -9.23 -15.00
N ASP A 662 16.83 -9.42 -15.17
CA ASP A 662 17.87 -8.80 -14.34
C ASP A 662 18.67 -7.81 -15.18
N TRP A 663 17.97 -6.83 -15.74
CA TRP A 663 18.57 -5.59 -16.25
C TRP A 663 17.58 -4.44 -16.15
N LEU A 664 17.87 -3.49 -15.27
CA LEU A 664 17.66 -2.09 -15.61
C LEU A 664 18.62 -1.16 -14.90
N TRP A 665 19.06 -0.20 -15.69
CA TRP A 665 19.79 0.95 -15.29
C TRP A 665 18.99 1.81 -14.32
N ARG A 666 19.58 2.12 -13.17
CA ARG A 666 19.15 3.21 -12.29
C ARG A 666 20.32 4.15 -12.06
N LYS A 667 20.05 5.45 -12.02
CA LYS A 667 20.99 6.42 -11.42
C LYS A 667 20.99 6.14 -9.91
N GLY A 668 22.09 5.62 -9.39
CA GLY A 668 22.36 5.70 -7.96
C GLY A 668 22.67 7.16 -7.62
N LEU A 669 21.96 7.73 -6.64
CA LEU A 669 22.10 9.13 -6.23
C LEU A 669 23.35 9.40 -5.37
N ILE A 670 24.28 8.44 -5.22
CA ILE A 670 25.48 8.61 -4.39
C ILE A 670 26.70 7.99 -5.08
N CYS A 671 27.72 8.81 -5.34
CA CYS A 671 29.02 8.34 -5.80
C CYS A 671 29.80 7.75 -4.62
N GLY A 672 29.82 6.42 -4.47
CA GLY A 672 30.60 5.74 -3.41
C GLY A 672 32.13 5.77 -3.59
N VAL A 673 32.66 6.62 -4.48
CA VAL A 673 34.11 6.83 -4.64
C VAL A 673 34.52 7.95 -3.67
N PRO A 674 35.38 7.67 -2.68
CA PRO A 674 35.87 8.72 -1.77
C PRO A 674 36.48 9.87 -2.56
N GLY A 675 35.99 11.10 -2.37
CA GLY A 675 36.47 12.31 -3.04
C GLY A 675 35.84 12.61 -4.42
N CYS A 676 34.68 12.02 -4.73
CA CYS A 676 33.95 12.29 -5.97
C CYS A 676 32.97 13.48 -5.80
N ASP A 677 33.25 14.60 -6.47
CA ASP A 677 32.51 15.88 -6.36
C ASP A 677 31.19 15.95 -7.16
N HIS A 678 30.68 14.82 -7.68
CA HIS A 678 29.33 14.77 -8.24
C HIS A 678 28.30 14.85 -7.12
N THR A 679 28.08 16.07 -6.66
CA THR A 679 26.97 16.52 -5.82
C THR A 679 25.90 17.09 -6.75
N ASP A 680 24.65 16.72 -6.50
CA ASP A 680 23.50 17.23 -7.25
C ASP A 680 23.47 18.77 -7.21
N SER A 681 23.46 19.38 -8.40
CA SER A 681 23.00 20.75 -8.65
C SER A 681 21.60 20.72 -9.22
#